data_AF-A0A7W7LG67-F1
#
_entry.id   AF-A0A7W7LG67-F1
#
_cell.length_a   1.000
_cell.length_b   1.000
_cell.length_c   1.000
_cell.angle_alpha   90.00
_cell.angle_beta   90.00
_cell.angle_gamma   90.00
#
_symmetry.space_group_name_H-M   'P 1'
#
loop_
_entity.id
_entity.type
_entity.pdbx_description
1 polymer ?
#
loop_
_entity_poly.entity_id
_entity_poly.type
_entity_poly.pdbx_seq_one_letter_code
_entity_poly.pdbx_strand_id
1 'polypeptide(L)'
;MTRPSDATDTRRSLVLAGHGMVGQRFLEALYEKEGADRRWRVTVLAEEPRPAYDRVHLTATFTGTRAEDLALTPPGFLDSHGIDLRLGEPATAVDRDGRTVTTASGDRIGYDALVLATGSYPFVPPVPGHDADGCHVYRTIEDVAAIRSRAAGARTGVVVGGGLLGLEAAGALRALGLRTHVVEFAPRLMALQIDDAGGAALRRKIEELGVSVHTGAAAERIDTDADGRVRALALSDGTVLDADLVVFSAGVRPRDQLARDCGLPVGDRGGIVVDTGCRTADPRIHAIGECALAADGRVYGLVAPGYAMAETAARRLGGEDGEFTGADTSTKLKLLGVDVASFGDAHGTTEGALDVLYADSRAGVYKKLVIGPDGSLLGGILVGDADSYATLRPLAGSSAPLPVPPEQLLLPASAGPAGGPVGAAALPDDAVICSCHNVSKGTIRTAVAEGGCATVAAVKKCTKAGTGCGSCEKALTTLVTDELAATGTETARGLCEHFTHTRAELYEIIRVKGITTFTRLLAEHGSGQGCAVCKPTVASILATLGDTPYILDGEQAALQDTNDHFLANLQRNGSYSVVPRVPGGEITPDGLIVIGEIARDFGLYTKITGGQRIDMFGATVDQLPPIWRRLVDAGFESGHAYGKALRTVKSCVGQTWCRYGVQDSVALAIDLELRYRGLRAPHKLKSAVSGCARECAEAQSKDFGVIATSTGWNLYVGGNGGMTPRHADLLVQDVDRTTLVRTIDRFLMFYIRTADRLERTAPWIERLEGGLDHLRAVILDDSLGICAELDELMARHVDTYQDEWAATLDDPERLRRFASFVNAPGTPDPAVRFVPERAQIRPSRPGDVDGTAPSVPLIAGPALKVRTP
;
A
#
# COMPACT_ATOMS: atom_id res chain seq x y z
N MET A 1 38.98 -18.00 -44.57
CA MET A 1 38.40 -18.49 -43.30
C MET A 1 36.93 -18.76 -43.54
N THR A 2 36.62 -20.02 -43.79
CA THR A 2 35.26 -20.58 -43.95
C THR A 2 34.54 -20.55 -42.60
N ARG A 3 33.30 -20.05 -42.57
CA ARG A 3 32.42 -20.16 -41.39
C ARG A 3 32.20 -21.65 -41.07
N PRO A 4 32.22 -22.06 -39.79
CA PRO A 4 31.83 -23.42 -39.42
C PRO A 4 30.38 -23.66 -39.87
N SER A 5 30.15 -24.80 -40.51
CA SER A 5 28.84 -25.27 -40.92
C SER A 5 27.93 -25.48 -39.70
N ASP A 6 26.74 -24.88 -39.76
CA ASP A 6 25.64 -25.11 -38.82
C ASP A 6 25.39 -26.61 -38.62
N ALA A 7 25.46 -27.05 -37.36
CA ALA A 7 24.67 -28.20 -36.95
C ALA A 7 23.20 -27.85 -37.26
N THR A 8 22.52 -28.62 -38.09
CA THR A 8 21.12 -28.39 -38.46
C THR A 8 20.26 -28.30 -37.20
N ASP A 9 19.87 -27.09 -36.83
CA ASP A 9 18.96 -26.82 -35.73
C ASP A 9 17.61 -27.48 -36.05
N THR A 10 17.28 -28.57 -35.36
CA THR A 10 16.06 -29.36 -35.61
C THR A 10 14.83 -28.76 -34.94
N ARG A 11 14.95 -27.60 -34.27
CA ARG A 11 13.83 -26.93 -33.60
C ARG A 11 12.91 -26.26 -34.62
N ARG A 12 11.61 -26.27 -34.32
CA ARG A 12 10.61 -25.53 -35.09
C ARG A 12 10.70 -24.04 -34.78
N SER A 13 10.45 -23.19 -35.76
CA SER A 13 10.47 -21.74 -35.55
C SER A 13 9.13 -21.23 -35.02
N LEU A 14 9.15 -20.49 -33.92
CA LEU A 14 7.99 -19.80 -33.34
C LEU A 14 8.25 -18.30 -33.35
N VAL A 15 7.36 -17.54 -33.98
CA VAL A 15 7.40 -16.07 -33.93
C VAL A 15 6.28 -15.58 -33.01
N LEU A 16 6.62 -14.74 -32.03
CA LEU A 16 5.68 -14.02 -31.18
C LEU A 16 5.68 -12.54 -31.59
N ALA A 17 4.56 -12.05 -32.13
CA ALA A 17 4.38 -10.65 -32.48
C ALA A 17 3.66 -9.91 -31.35
N GLY A 18 4.42 -9.15 -30.55
CA GLY A 18 3.95 -8.40 -29.39
C GLY A 18 4.53 -8.92 -28.07
N HIS A 19 5.31 -8.09 -27.38
CA HIS A 19 5.93 -8.41 -26.08
C HIS A 19 5.33 -7.60 -24.93
N GLY A 20 3.99 -7.61 -24.83
CA GLY A 20 3.27 -7.07 -23.67
C GLY A 20 3.15 -8.09 -22.53
N MET A 21 2.35 -7.76 -21.50
CA MET A 21 2.07 -8.66 -20.36
C MET A 21 1.64 -10.06 -20.82
N VAL A 22 0.71 -10.14 -21.79
CA VAL A 22 0.18 -11.40 -22.33
C VAL A 22 1.24 -12.16 -23.13
N GLY A 23 2.06 -11.47 -23.93
CA GLY A 23 3.16 -12.09 -24.67
C GLY A 23 4.23 -12.67 -23.75
N GLN A 24 4.59 -11.96 -22.67
CA GLN A 24 5.50 -12.48 -21.65
C GLN A 24 4.91 -13.69 -20.92
N ARG A 25 3.62 -13.66 -20.53
CA ARG A 25 2.96 -14.82 -19.91
C ARG A 25 2.93 -16.03 -20.84
N PHE A 26 2.74 -15.81 -22.15
CA PHE A 26 2.81 -16.88 -23.14
C PHE A 26 4.19 -17.54 -23.17
N LEU A 27 5.28 -16.75 -23.15
CA LEU A 27 6.63 -17.29 -23.09
C LEU A 27 6.86 -18.10 -21.82
N GLU A 28 6.46 -17.58 -20.65
CA GLU A 28 6.56 -18.29 -19.38
C GLU A 28 5.81 -19.63 -19.43
N ALA A 29 4.54 -19.62 -19.83
CA ALA A 29 3.72 -20.84 -19.93
C ALA A 29 4.25 -21.84 -20.97
N LEU A 30 4.90 -21.36 -22.03
CA LEU A 30 5.53 -22.22 -23.03
C LEU A 30 6.76 -22.92 -22.45
N TYR A 31 7.62 -22.21 -21.73
CA TYR A 31 8.86 -22.75 -21.17
C TYR A 31 8.70 -23.45 -19.82
N GLU A 32 7.54 -23.30 -19.15
CA GLU A 32 7.12 -24.18 -18.04
C GLU A 32 6.96 -25.65 -18.48
N LYS A 33 6.85 -25.92 -19.79
CA LYS A 33 6.71 -27.27 -20.35
C LYS A 33 8.05 -27.94 -20.63
N GLU A 34 8.19 -29.20 -20.23
CA GLU A 34 9.40 -29.97 -20.49
C GLU A 34 9.72 -30.07 -21.99
N GLY A 35 11.00 -29.86 -22.32
CA GLY A 35 11.52 -29.94 -23.68
C GLY A 35 11.02 -28.85 -24.64
N ALA A 36 10.45 -27.74 -24.14
CA ALA A 36 10.08 -26.60 -24.99
C ALA A 36 11.31 -25.99 -25.69
N ASP A 37 12.41 -25.85 -24.97
CA ASP A 37 13.74 -25.43 -25.43
C ASP A 37 14.31 -26.30 -26.56
N ARG A 38 13.99 -27.59 -26.55
CA ARG A 38 14.36 -28.58 -27.58
C ARG A 38 13.39 -28.64 -28.76
N ARG A 39 12.20 -28.04 -28.62
CA ARG A 39 11.13 -28.07 -29.63
C ARG A 39 11.03 -26.78 -30.43
N TRP A 40 11.26 -25.64 -29.79
CA TRP A 40 11.01 -24.32 -30.36
C TRP A 40 12.26 -23.44 -30.33
N ARG A 41 12.51 -22.78 -31.45
CA ARG A 41 13.36 -21.61 -31.55
C ARG A 41 12.45 -20.38 -31.62
N VAL A 42 12.50 -19.53 -30.60
CA VAL A 42 11.55 -18.42 -30.43
C VAL A 42 12.18 -17.09 -30.82
N THR A 43 11.50 -16.35 -31.70
CA THR A 43 11.81 -14.95 -31.99
C THR A 43 10.63 -14.08 -31.58
N VAL A 44 10.90 -13.04 -30.78
CA VAL A 44 9.89 -12.11 -30.27
C VAL A 44 10.09 -10.76 -30.96
N LEU A 45 9.04 -10.27 -31.59
CA LEU A 45 9.01 -8.98 -32.27
C LEU A 45 8.22 -7.98 -31.41
N ALA A 46 8.90 -6.95 -30.92
CA ALA A 46 8.31 -5.96 -30.03
C ALA A 46 8.38 -4.56 -30.66
N GLU A 47 7.24 -3.88 -30.76
CA GLU A 47 7.17 -2.48 -31.22
C GLU A 47 7.86 -1.52 -30.25
N GLU A 48 7.68 -1.75 -28.94
CA GLU A 48 8.22 -0.88 -27.91
C GLU A 48 9.74 -1.11 -27.75
N PRO A 49 10.51 -0.07 -27.39
CA PRO A 49 11.98 -0.15 -27.27
C PRO A 49 12.43 -0.82 -25.96
N ARG A 50 11.56 -1.60 -25.31
CA ARG A 50 11.81 -2.22 -24.02
C ARG A 50 11.11 -3.58 -23.87
N PRO A 51 11.63 -4.47 -23.01
CA PRO A 51 10.96 -5.71 -22.66
C PRO A 51 9.59 -5.48 -22.00
N ALA A 52 8.79 -6.54 -21.94
CA ALA A 52 7.48 -6.55 -21.29
C ALA A 52 7.50 -5.98 -19.87
N TYR A 53 6.52 -5.14 -19.56
CA TYR A 53 6.32 -4.49 -18.27
C TYR A 53 4.84 -4.48 -17.86
N ASP A 54 4.60 -4.22 -16.59
CA ASP A 54 3.27 -4.17 -15.99
C ASP A 54 2.57 -2.85 -16.38
N ARG A 55 1.65 -2.98 -17.34
CA ARG A 55 0.86 -1.85 -17.85
C ARG A 55 -0.29 -1.46 -16.91
N VAL A 56 -0.72 -2.36 -16.02
CA VAL A 56 -1.77 -2.09 -15.03
C VAL A 56 -1.27 -1.08 -13.99
N HIS A 57 0.03 -1.09 -13.70
CA HIS A 57 0.66 -0.20 -12.71
C HIS A 57 1.31 1.05 -13.32
N LEU A 58 0.99 1.45 -14.55
CA LEU A 58 1.53 2.65 -15.19
C LEU A 58 1.35 3.92 -14.34
N THR A 59 0.21 4.04 -13.67
CA THR A 59 -0.13 5.19 -12.82
C THR A 59 0.88 5.39 -11.67
N ALA A 60 1.55 4.32 -11.21
CA ALA A 60 2.53 4.39 -10.13
C ALA A 60 3.78 5.21 -10.52
N THR A 61 4.08 5.32 -11.82
CA THR A 61 5.24 6.08 -12.32
C THR A 61 5.13 7.58 -12.06
N PHE A 62 3.91 8.13 -11.96
CA PHE A 62 3.68 9.52 -11.55
C PHE A 62 4.00 9.76 -10.06
N THR A 63 4.05 8.70 -9.26
CA THR A 63 4.28 8.76 -7.81
C THR A 63 5.69 8.30 -7.38
N GLY A 64 6.57 8.00 -8.35
CA GLY A 64 7.99 7.74 -8.11
C GLY A 64 8.48 6.34 -8.47
N THR A 65 7.60 5.43 -8.92
CA THR A 65 8.02 4.13 -9.48
C THR A 65 8.77 4.33 -10.79
N ARG A 66 9.91 3.67 -10.97
CA ARG A 66 10.66 3.76 -12.22
C ARG A 66 10.14 2.77 -13.26
N ALA A 67 10.45 3.01 -14.53
CA ALA A 67 10.10 2.09 -15.61
C ALA A 67 10.65 0.67 -15.41
N GLU A 68 11.85 0.55 -14.82
CA GLU A 68 12.50 -0.73 -14.56
C GLU A 68 11.82 -1.52 -13.44
N ASP A 69 11.19 -0.84 -12.48
CA ASP A 69 10.44 -1.47 -11.39
C ASP A 69 9.15 -2.14 -11.89
N LEU A 70 8.70 -1.81 -13.11
CA LEU A 70 7.56 -2.42 -13.77
C LEU A 70 7.93 -3.62 -14.65
N ALA A 71 9.22 -3.97 -14.79
CA ALA A 71 9.64 -5.06 -15.66
C ALA A 71 9.02 -6.40 -15.26
N LEU A 72 8.43 -7.10 -16.22
CA LEU A 72 7.82 -8.43 -16.01
C LEU A 72 8.74 -9.58 -16.39
N THR A 73 9.71 -9.34 -17.27
CA THR A 73 10.67 -10.37 -17.68
C THR A 73 11.63 -10.69 -16.53
N PRO A 74 11.67 -11.94 -16.03
CA PRO A 74 12.60 -12.30 -14.96
C PRO A 74 14.05 -12.13 -15.42
N PRO A 75 14.97 -11.69 -14.53
CA PRO A 75 16.39 -11.56 -14.87
C PRO A 75 16.97 -12.86 -15.44
N GLY A 76 17.61 -12.80 -16.61
CA GLY A 76 18.23 -13.95 -17.28
C GLY A 76 17.26 -14.91 -17.99
N PHE A 77 15.95 -14.71 -17.92
CA PHE A 77 14.95 -15.60 -18.55
C PHE A 77 15.19 -15.78 -20.06
N LEU A 78 15.32 -14.66 -20.79
CA LEU A 78 15.50 -14.68 -22.24
C LEU A 78 16.78 -15.42 -22.65
N ASP A 79 17.89 -15.12 -21.99
CA ASP A 79 19.20 -15.74 -22.25
C ASP A 79 19.18 -17.24 -21.94
N SER A 80 18.58 -17.62 -20.81
CA SER A 80 18.49 -19.03 -20.36
C SER A 80 17.70 -19.92 -21.30
N HIS A 81 16.85 -19.33 -22.14
CA HIS A 81 15.98 -20.04 -23.08
C HIS A 81 16.32 -19.77 -24.54
N GLY A 82 17.37 -18.98 -24.80
CA GLY A 82 17.83 -18.63 -26.15
C GLY A 82 16.76 -17.91 -26.97
N ILE A 83 15.96 -17.06 -26.33
CA ILE A 83 14.89 -16.29 -26.99
C ILE A 83 15.50 -15.08 -27.72
N ASP A 84 15.27 -14.98 -29.03
CA ASP A 84 15.68 -13.82 -29.85
C ASP A 84 14.66 -12.69 -29.68
N LEU A 85 14.88 -11.79 -28.73
CA LEU A 85 14.03 -10.61 -28.51
C LEU A 85 14.52 -9.42 -29.34
N ARG A 86 13.65 -8.94 -30.24
CA ARG A 86 13.89 -7.76 -31.09
C ARG A 86 13.00 -6.60 -30.66
N LEU A 87 13.61 -5.65 -29.96
CA LEU A 87 12.96 -4.43 -29.47
C LEU A 87 12.95 -3.33 -30.53
N GLY A 88 11.90 -2.49 -30.55
CA GLY A 88 11.74 -1.46 -31.59
C GLY A 88 11.50 -2.02 -33.00
N GLU A 89 11.15 -3.30 -33.11
CA GLU A 89 11.10 -4.06 -34.34
C GLU A 89 9.73 -4.76 -34.50
N PRO A 90 8.66 -4.00 -34.81
CA PRO A 90 7.32 -4.57 -34.95
C PRO A 90 7.20 -5.45 -36.20
N ALA A 91 6.28 -6.41 -36.13
CA ALA A 91 5.79 -7.12 -37.32
C ALA A 91 4.93 -6.17 -38.17
N THR A 92 5.23 -6.07 -39.46
CA THR A 92 4.54 -5.16 -40.41
C THR A 92 3.71 -5.90 -41.45
N ALA A 93 4.05 -7.15 -41.77
CA ALA A 93 3.27 -7.99 -42.68
C ALA A 93 3.41 -9.47 -42.35
N VAL A 94 2.35 -10.24 -42.60
CA VAL A 94 2.34 -11.70 -42.50
C VAL A 94 2.04 -12.30 -43.86
N ASP A 95 2.94 -13.12 -44.36
CA ASP A 95 2.78 -13.92 -45.58
C ASP A 95 2.47 -15.37 -45.15
N ARG A 96 1.20 -15.75 -45.25
CA ARG A 96 0.70 -17.05 -44.78
C ARG A 96 1.16 -18.20 -45.66
N ASP A 97 1.21 -17.99 -46.97
CA ASP A 97 1.62 -19.01 -47.93
C ASP A 97 3.14 -19.26 -47.83
N GLY A 98 3.91 -18.17 -47.76
CA GLY A 98 5.36 -18.20 -47.55
C GLY A 98 5.77 -18.55 -46.12
N ARG A 99 4.84 -18.51 -45.15
CA ARG A 99 5.06 -18.68 -43.71
C ARG A 99 6.17 -17.77 -43.18
N THR A 100 6.08 -16.49 -43.49
CA THR A 100 7.04 -15.49 -43.04
C THR A 100 6.38 -14.26 -42.43
N VAL A 101 7.01 -13.68 -41.43
CA VAL A 101 6.69 -12.34 -40.90
C VAL A 101 7.74 -11.36 -41.38
N THR A 102 7.30 -10.22 -41.91
CA THR A 102 8.17 -9.10 -42.26
C THR A 102 8.20 -8.10 -41.10
N THR A 103 9.39 -7.61 -40.77
CA THR A 103 9.61 -6.63 -39.71
C THR A 103 9.71 -5.20 -40.27
N ALA A 104 9.80 -4.19 -39.41
CA ALA A 104 9.92 -2.78 -39.84
C ALA A 104 11.22 -2.47 -40.59
N SER A 105 12.32 -3.14 -40.22
CA SER A 105 13.62 -3.08 -40.87
C SER A 105 13.66 -3.81 -42.22
N GLY A 106 12.62 -4.57 -42.55
CA GLY A 106 12.51 -5.34 -43.79
C GLY A 106 13.01 -6.79 -43.69
N ASP A 107 13.49 -7.23 -42.51
CA ASP A 107 13.84 -8.64 -42.30
C ASP A 107 12.61 -9.54 -42.47
N ARG A 108 12.78 -10.66 -43.18
CA ARG A 108 11.78 -11.72 -43.31
C ARG A 108 12.15 -12.90 -42.44
N ILE A 109 11.29 -13.23 -41.47
CA ILE A 109 11.50 -14.30 -40.50
C ILE A 109 10.52 -15.42 -40.80
N GLY A 110 11.02 -16.61 -41.14
CA GLY A 110 10.19 -17.79 -41.34
C GLY A 110 9.62 -18.31 -40.02
N TYR A 111 8.42 -18.91 -40.05
CA TYR A 111 7.80 -19.50 -38.88
C TYR A 111 7.13 -20.85 -39.19
N ASP A 112 7.15 -21.76 -38.22
CA ASP A 112 6.28 -22.94 -38.19
C ASP A 112 4.98 -22.67 -37.42
N ALA A 113 5.06 -21.78 -36.42
CA ALA A 113 3.93 -21.22 -35.69
C ALA A 113 4.11 -19.72 -35.45
N LEU A 114 3.00 -18.96 -35.51
CA LEU A 114 2.95 -17.53 -35.26
C LEU A 114 1.92 -17.24 -34.17
N VAL A 115 2.30 -16.46 -33.17
CA VAL A 115 1.39 -15.99 -32.12
C VAL A 115 1.27 -14.47 -32.22
N LEU A 116 0.06 -14.00 -32.50
CA LEU A 116 -0.29 -12.58 -32.52
C LEU A 116 -0.74 -12.16 -31.11
N ALA A 117 0.12 -11.42 -30.41
CA ALA A 117 -0.11 -10.85 -29.09
C ALA A 117 -0.01 -9.31 -29.15
N THR A 118 -0.53 -8.74 -30.23
CA THR A 118 -0.37 -7.31 -30.58
C THR A 118 -1.18 -6.38 -29.67
N GLY A 119 -2.13 -6.91 -28.89
CA GLY A 119 -2.90 -6.13 -27.93
C GLY A 119 -3.85 -5.13 -28.61
N SER A 120 -3.95 -3.92 -28.05
CA SER A 120 -4.86 -2.86 -28.52
C SER A 120 -4.16 -1.51 -28.63
N TYR A 121 -4.79 -0.57 -29.32
CA TYR A 121 -4.39 0.85 -29.37
C TYR A 121 -5.48 1.75 -28.77
N PRO A 122 -5.12 2.91 -28.20
CA PRO A 122 -6.09 3.89 -27.69
C PRO A 122 -6.98 4.42 -28.81
N PHE A 123 -8.30 4.43 -28.58
CA PHE A 123 -9.23 5.09 -29.48
C PHE A 123 -9.23 6.60 -29.21
N VAL A 124 -8.86 7.38 -30.21
CA VAL A 124 -8.99 8.84 -30.19
C VAL A 124 -10.24 9.20 -31.00
N PRO A 125 -11.27 9.80 -30.39
CA PRO A 125 -12.46 10.23 -31.10
C PRO A 125 -12.12 11.26 -32.18
N PRO A 126 -12.85 11.32 -33.31
CA PRO A 126 -12.56 12.20 -34.44
C PRO A 126 -12.95 13.67 -34.15
N VAL A 127 -12.31 14.25 -33.13
CA VAL A 127 -12.50 15.64 -32.70
C VAL A 127 -11.55 16.53 -33.51
N PRO A 128 -12.02 17.62 -34.12
CA PRO A 128 -11.13 18.59 -34.77
C PRO A 128 -10.09 19.12 -33.76
N GLY A 129 -8.80 19.05 -34.13
CA GLY A 129 -7.67 19.46 -33.28
C GLY A 129 -7.14 18.37 -32.34
N HIS A 130 -7.60 17.12 -32.45
CA HIS A 130 -7.10 15.99 -31.63
C HIS A 130 -5.59 15.69 -31.80
N ASP A 131 -4.97 16.20 -32.85
CA ASP A 131 -3.55 16.06 -33.21
C ASP A 131 -2.68 17.28 -32.81
N ALA A 132 -3.26 18.27 -32.13
CA ALA A 132 -2.55 19.46 -31.65
C ALA A 132 -1.44 19.14 -30.61
N ASP A 133 -0.43 20.01 -30.51
CA ASP A 133 0.63 19.87 -29.49
C ASP A 133 0.03 20.06 -28.08
N GLY A 134 0.12 19.01 -27.26
CA GLY A 134 -0.51 18.91 -25.94
C GLY A 134 -1.65 17.89 -25.86
N CYS A 135 -2.02 17.27 -26.99
CA CYS A 135 -2.90 16.11 -27.03
C CYS A 135 -2.09 14.81 -26.86
N HIS A 136 -2.50 13.98 -25.91
CA HIS A 136 -1.84 12.72 -25.56
C HIS A 136 -2.84 11.57 -25.44
N VAL A 137 -2.34 10.36 -25.50
CA VAL A 137 -3.05 9.13 -25.11
C VAL A 137 -2.45 8.57 -23.83
N TYR A 138 -3.08 7.57 -23.22
CA TYR A 138 -2.62 6.95 -21.98
C TYR A 138 -2.51 5.43 -22.13
N ARG A 139 -1.34 4.91 -22.51
CA ARG A 139 -1.17 3.47 -22.75
C ARG A 139 0.25 2.92 -22.51
N THR A 140 1.29 3.67 -22.82
CA THR A 140 2.70 3.22 -22.75
C THR A 140 3.50 4.06 -21.74
N ILE A 141 4.72 3.61 -21.42
CA ILE A 141 5.65 4.41 -20.62
C ILE A 141 6.06 5.69 -21.36
N GLU A 142 6.19 5.65 -22.70
CA GLU A 142 6.42 6.83 -23.53
C GLU A 142 5.28 7.83 -23.40
N ASP A 143 4.03 7.37 -23.45
CA ASP A 143 2.86 8.22 -23.30
C ASP A 143 2.88 8.94 -21.96
N VAL A 144 3.18 8.20 -20.89
CA VAL A 144 3.31 8.75 -19.53
C VAL A 144 4.45 9.76 -19.45
N ALA A 145 5.61 9.46 -20.04
CA ALA A 145 6.74 10.38 -20.07
C ALA A 145 6.40 11.67 -20.85
N ALA A 146 5.68 11.56 -21.97
CA ALA A 146 5.21 12.69 -22.76
C ALA A 146 4.23 13.56 -21.98
N ILE A 147 3.24 12.95 -21.32
CA ILE A 147 2.28 13.64 -20.43
C ILE A 147 3.04 14.38 -19.32
N ARG A 148 4.00 13.72 -18.65
CA ARG A 148 4.77 14.33 -17.56
C ARG A 148 5.62 15.51 -18.04
N SER A 149 6.24 15.38 -19.21
CA SER A 149 7.02 16.45 -19.84
C SER A 149 6.13 17.67 -20.12
N ARG A 150 4.98 17.44 -20.74
CA ARG A 150 4.03 18.51 -21.06
C ARG A 150 3.42 19.15 -19.81
N ALA A 151 3.17 18.36 -18.76
CA ALA A 151 2.62 18.84 -17.51
C ALA A 151 3.50 19.87 -16.77
N ALA A 152 4.82 19.85 -16.97
CA ALA A 152 5.76 20.72 -16.25
C ALA A 152 5.55 22.23 -16.49
N GLY A 153 4.89 22.61 -17.58
CA GLY A 153 4.53 24.00 -17.90
C GLY A 153 3.02 24.27 -17.96
N ALA A 154 2.20 23.25 -17.70
CA ALA A 154 0.74 23.32 -17.83
C ALA A 154 0.07 23.63 -16.49
N ARG A 155 -1.13 24.22 -16.54
CA ARG A 155 -1.96 24.54 -15.37
C ARG A 155 -3.23 23.71 -15.34
N THR A 156 -3.81 23.43 -16.51
CA THR A 156 -5.07 22.69 -16.64
C THR A 156 -4.91 21.49 -17.57
N GLY A 157 -5.34 20.33 -17.09
CA GLY A 157 -5.36 19.08 -17.83
C GLY A 157 -6.78 18.55 -17.97
N VAL A 158 -7.16 18.11 -19.17
CA VAL A 158 -8.49 17.54 -19.44
C VAL A 158 -8.35 16.09 -19.89
N VAL A 159 -9.09 15.18 -19.26
CA VAL A 159 -9.17 13.78 -19.68
C VAL A 159 -10.49 13.54 -20.40
N VAL A 160 -10.43 13.08 -21.64
CA VAL A 160 -11.60 12.70 -22.44
C VAL A 160 -11.84 11.20 -22.27
N GLY A 161 -12.84 10.85 -21.48
CA GLY A 161 -13.22 9.50 -21.05
C GLY A 161 -13.20 9.37 -19.53
N GLY A 162 -14.34 8.99 -18.95
CA GLY A 162 -14.59 8.77 -17.52
C GLY A 162 -14.71 7.29 -17.15
N GLY A 163 -14.10 6.40 -17.93
CA GLY A 163 -13.91 4.99 -17.61
C GLY A 163 -12.71 4.75 -16.66
N LEU A 164 -12.34 3.48 -16.46
CA LEU A 164 -11.27 3.08 -15.54
C LEU A 164 -9.96 3.85 -15.79
N LEU A 165 -9.40 3.71 -17.00
CA LEU A 165 -8.14 4.33 -17.40
C LEU A 165 -8.22 5.86 -17.38
N GLY A 166 -9.39 6.42 -17.68
CA GLY A 166 -9.59 7.87 -17.70
C GLY A 166 -9.54 8.46 -16.29
N LEU A 167 -10.16 7.78 -15.32
CA LEU A 167 -10.10 8.19 -13.91
C LEU A 167 -8.69 7.99 -13.32
N GLU A 168 -7.94 6.98 -13.77
CA GLU A 168 -6.52 6.85 -13.42
C GLU A 168 -5.67 7.97 -14.01
N ALA A 169 -5.84 8.28 -15.29
CA ALA A 169 -5.15 9.39 -15.96
C ALA A 169 -5.49 10.73 -15.28
N ALA A 170 -6.75 10.95 -14.88
CA ALA A 170 -7.15 12.13 -14.13
C ALA A 170 -6.43 12.20 -12.78
N GLY A 171 -6.26 11.06 -12.10
CA GLY A 171 -5.46 10.98 -10.89
C GLY A 171 -3.99 11.30 -11.10
N ALA A 172 -3.41 10.87 -12.21
CA ALA A 172 -2.05 11.21 -12.60
C ALA A 172 -1.89 12.72 -12.85
N LEU A 173 -2.78 13.35 -13.62
CA LEU A 173 -2.72 14.79 -13.88
C LEU A 173 -2.85 15.61 -12.60
N ARG A 174 -3.75 15.20 -11.70
CA ARG A 174 -3.90 15.81 -10.38
C ARG A 174 -2.62 15.66 -9.54
N ALA A 175 -2.01 14.49 -9.54
CA ALA A 175 -0.75 14.24 -8.80
C ALA A 175 0.41 15.10 -9.34
N LEU A 176 0.37 15.47 -10.61
CA LEU A 176 1.28 16.42 -11.24
C LEU A 176 0.96 17.90 -10.93
N GLY A 177 -0.09 18.18 -10.16
CA GLY A 177 -0.46 19.53 -9.71
C GLY A 177 -1.35 20.30 -10.68
N LEU A 178 -1.89 19.65 -11.71
CA LEU A 178 -2.78 20.29 -12.68
C LEU A 178 -4.19 20.43 -12.09
N ARG A 179 -4.89 21.51 -12.46
CA ARG A 179 -6.36 21.54 -12.37
C ARG A 179 -6.90 20.52 -13.36
N THR A 180 -7.64 19.52 -12.87
CA THR A 180 -8.03 18.39 -13.71
C THR A 180 -9.53 18.38 -13.99
N HIS A 181 -9.88 18.19 -15.25
CA HIS A 181 -11.24 17.93 -15.70
C HIS A 181 -11.36 16.53 -16.29
N VAL A 182 -12.48 15.86 -16.07
CA VAL A 182 -12.86 14.61 -16.74
C VAL A 182 -14.12 14.90 -17.55
N VAL A 183 -14.08 14.58 -18.85
CA VAL A 183 -15.19 14.72 -19.78
C VAL A 183 -15.64 13.32 -20.19
N GLU A 184 -16.88 12.97 -19.87
CA GLU A 184 -17.49 11.67 -20.18
C GLU A 184 -18.75 11.88 -21.00
N PHE A 185 -18.81 11.20 -22.15
CA PHE A 185 -19.95 11.25 -23.05
C PHE A 185 -21.20 10.63 -22.40
N ALA A 186 -21.05 9.53 -21.68
CA ALA A 186 -22.12 8.89 -20.94
C ALA A 186 -22.64 9.81 -19.82
N PRO A 187 -23.90 9.65 -19.38
CA PRO A 187 -24.48 10.47 -18.31
C PRO A 187 -23.81 10.27 -16.94
N ARG A 188 -22.93 9.27 -16.81
CA ARG A 188 -22.23 8.89 -15.58
C ARG A 188 -20.82 8.35 -15.87
N LEU A 189 -19.95 8.44 -14.86
CA LEU A 189 -18.65 7.78 -14.86
C LEU A 189 -18.81 6.26 -14.84
N MET A 190 -17.83 5.55 -15.43
CA MET A 190 -17.80 4.08 -15.47
C MET A 190 -19.13 3.43 -15.91
N ALA A 191 -19.78 3.99 -16.93
CA ALA A 191 -21.15 3.60 -17.32
C ALA A 191 -21.32 2.11 -17.67
N LEU A 192 -20.23 1.42 -18.04
CA LEU A 192 -20.23 -0.02 -18.29
C LEU A 192 -20.24 -0.85 -17.01
N GLN A 193 -19.72 -0.34 -15.90
CA GLN A 193 -19.52 -1.07 -14.65
C GLN A 193 -20.54 -0.70 -13.57
N ILE A 194 -21.02 0.55 -13.54
CA ILE A 194 -21.88 1.03 -12.46
C ILE A 194 -23.16 1.68 -12.98
N ASP A 195 -24.20 1.63 -12.16
CA ASP A 195 -25.49 2.24 -12.40
C ASP A 195 -25.51 3.73 -12.03
N ASP A 196 -26.66 4.39 -12.19
CA ASP A 196 -26.78 5.84 -11.98
C ASP A 196 -26.50 6.26 -10.52
N ALA A 197 -26.95 5.47 -9.55
CA ALA A 197 -26.76 5.75 -8.14
C ALA A 197 -25.29 5.56 -7.72
N GLY A 198 -24.65 4.47 -8.17
CA GLY A 198 -23.21 4.27 -8.01
C GLY A 198 -22.38 5.36 -8.69
N GLY A 199 -22.79 5.76 -9.90
CA GLY A 199 -22.17 6.85 -10.67
C GLY A 199 -22.23 8.19 -9.96
N ALA A 200 -23.37 8.52 -9.35
CA ALA A 200 -23.52 9.74 -8.55
C ALA A 200 -22.65 9.72 -7.28
N ALA A 201 -22.55 8.58 -6.61
CA ALA A 201 -21.66 8.42 -5.46
C ALA A 201 -20.18 8.56 -5.84
N LEU A 202 -19.77 7.94 -6.95
CA LEU A 202 -18.41 8.04 -7.47
C LEU A 202 -18.08 9.48 -7.85
N ARG A 203 -18.96 10.15 -8.62
CA ARG A 203 -18.77 11.54 -9.03
C ARG A 203 -18.49 12.46 -7.85
N ARG A 204 -19.31 12.39 -6.78
CA ARG A 204 -19.12 13.22 -5.58
C ARG A 204 -17.73 13.00 -4.96
N LYS A 205 -17.30 11.75 -4.78
CA LYS A 205 -15.97 11.47 -4.21
C LYS A 205 -14.83 11.97 -5.10
N ILE A 206 -14.96 11.86 -6.42
CA ILE A 206 -13.95 12.37 -7.36
C ILE A 206 -13.89 13.90 -7.32
N GLU A 207 -15.04 14.58 -7.25
CA GLU A 207 -15.11 16.03 -7.10
C GLU A 207 -14.58 16.53 -5.75
N GLU A 208 -14.82 15.81 -4.65
CA GLU A 208 -14.24 16.10 -3.33
C GLU A 208 -12.70 16.01 -3.33
N LEU A 209 -12.13 15.19 -4.22
CA LEU A 209 -10.69 15.11 -4.41
C LEU A 209 -10.13 16.29 -5.23
N GLY A 210 -10.99 17.13 -5.81
CA GLY A 210 -10.60 18.31 -6.59
C GLY A 210 -10.49 18.07 -8.10
N VAL A 211 -11.15 17.03 -8.62
CA VAL A 211 -11.28 16.76 -10.06
C VAL A 211 -12.68 17.17 -10.51
N SER A 212 -12.79 18.07 -11.48
CA SER A 212 -14.09 18.48 -12.02
C SER A 212 -14.62 17.46 -13.02
N VAL A 213 -15.87 17.02 -12.86
CA VAL A 213 -16.47 15.97 -13.70
C VAL A 213 -17.58 16.55 -14.57
N HIS A 214 -17.49 16.31 -15.88
CA HIS A 214 -18.47 16.70 -16.89
C HIS A 214 -19.01 15.45 -17.56
N THR A 215 -20.20 15.00 -17.16
CA THR A 215 -20.88 13.84 -17.76
C THR A 215 -21.98 14.28 -18.71
N GLY A 216 -22.36 13.42 -19.66
CA GLY A 216 -23.35 13.74 -20.68
C GLY A 216 -22.84 14.74 -21.72
N ALA A 217 -21.52 14.93 -21.81
CA ALA A 217 -20.88 15.92 -22.68
C ALA A 217 -19.79 15.26 -23.53
N ALA A 218 -19.77 15.56 -24.83
CA ALA A 218 -18.72 15.13 -25.75
C ALA A 218 -17.69 16.24 -25.96
N ALA A 219 -16.43 15.87 -26.20
CA ALA A 219 -15.46 16.77 -26.79
C ALA A 219 -15.88 17.13 -28.23
N GLU A 220 -16.14 18.41 -28.49
CA GLU A 220 -16.63 18.89 -29.79
C GLU A 220 -15.50 19.44 -30.66
N ARG A 221 -14.59 20.23 -30.07
CA ARG A 221 -13.44 20.81 -30.78
C ARG A 221 -12.33 21.17 -29.80
N ILE A 222 -11.08 21.02 -30.23
CA ILE A 222 -9.89 21.52 -29.53
C ILE A 222 -9.40 22.79 -30.22
N ASP A 223 -9.33 23.87 -29.45
CA ASP A 223 -8.84 25.16 -29.92
C ASP A 223 -7.36 25.32 -29.59
N THR A 224 -6.57 25.80 -30.56
CA THR A 224 -5.12 25.96 -30.44
C THR A 224 -4.69 27.43 -30.36
N ASP A 225 -3.49 27.66 -29.84
CA ASP A 225 -2.79 28.94 -29.95
C ASP A 225 -2.10 29.11 -31.32
N ALA A 226 -1.40 30.23 -31.50
CA ALA A 226 -0.71 30.54 -32.76
C ALA A 226 0.45 29.58 -33.09
N ASP A 227 0.99 28.88 -32.08
CA ASP A 227 2.05 27.88 -32.24
C ASP A 227 1.48 26.47 -32.48
N GLY A 228 0.14 26.32 -32.56
CA GLY A 228 -0.53 25.03 -32.74
C GLY A 228 -0.68 24.21 -31.46
N ARG A 229 -0.49 24.83 -30.28
CA ARG A 229 -0.63 24.15 -28.98
C ARG A 229 -2.06 24.21 -28.49
N VAL A 230 -2.50 23.16 -27.79
CA VAL A 230 -3.81 23.14 -27.11
C VAL A 230 -3.93 24.34 -26.17
N ARG A 231 -5.06 25.04 -26.27
CA ARG A 231 -5.43 26.16 -25.39
C ARG A 231 -6.79 25.94 -24.71
N ALA A 232 -7.75 25.33 -25.40
CA ALA A 232 -9.08 25.07 -24.86
C ALA A 232 -9.74 23.84 -25.48
N LEU A 233 -10.71 23.27 -24.77
CA LEU A 233 -11.59 22.21 -25.24
C LEU A 233 -13.05 22.69 -25.16
N ALA A 234 -13.72 22.75 -26.31
CA ALA A 234 -15.15 22.99 -26.40
C ALA A 234 -15.93 21.67 -26.26
N LEU A 235 -16.97 21.69 -25.43
CA LEU A 235 -17.86 20.56 -25.21
C LEU A 235 -19.19 20.74 -25.94
N SER A 236 -19.85 19.62 -26.24
CA SER A 236 -21.13 19.58 -26.97
C SER A 236 -22.30 20.27 -26.27
N ASP A 237 -22.16 20.60 -24.98
CA ASP A 237 -23.17 21.34 -24.19
C ASP A 237 -22.94 22.86 -24.22
N GLY A 238 -21.95 23.33 -24.99
CA GLY A 238 -21.55 24.74 -25.10
C GLY A 238 -20.52 25.18 -24.05
N THR A 239 -20.12 24.32 -23.12
CA THR A 239 -19.06 24.62 -22.16
C THR A 239 -17.71 24.69 -22.87
N VAL A 240 -16.87 25.68 -22.51
CA VAL A 240 -15.48 25.77 -22.98
C VAL A 240 -14.55 25.69 -21.77
N LEU A 241 -13.66 24.71 -21.80
CA LEU A 241 -12.66 24.48 -20.75
C LEU A 241 -11.30 25.00 -21.20
N ASP A 242 -10.64 25.81 -20.37
CA ASP A 242 -9.21 26.07 -20.55
C ASP A 242 -8.45 24.74 -20.46
N ALA A 243 -7.55 24.47 -21.40
CA ALA A 243 -6.79 23.22 -21.45
C ALA A 243 -5.39 23.47 -22.00
N ASP A 244 -4.36 23.11 -21.23
CA ASP A 244 -2.97 23.14 -21.70
C ASP A 244 -2.50 21.74 -22.17
N LEU A 245 -3.24 20.72 -21.75
CA LEU A 245 -2.99 19.30 -21.98
C LEU A 245 -4.33 18.54 -22.05
N VAL A 246 -4.49 17.69 -23.07
CA VAL A 246 -5.66 16.81 -23.24
C VAL A 246 -5.17 15.36 -23.28
N VAL A 247 -5.79 14.47 -22.50
CA VAL A 247 -5.53 13.03 -22.53
C VAL A 247 -6.76 12.30 -23.03
N PHE A 248 -6.62 11.57 -24.13
CA PHE A 248 -7.69 10.72 -24.66
C PHE A 248 -7.65 9.33 -24.02
N SER A 249 -8.76 8.98 -23.38
CA SER A 249 -9.03 7.68 -22.76
C SER A 249 -10.46 7.21 -23.08
N ALA A 250 -10.86 7.31 -24.34
CA ALA A 250 -12.21 6.96 -24.83
C ALA A 250 -12.36 5.45 -25.16
N GLY A 251 -11.56 4.59 -24.53
CA GLY A 251 -11.49 3.15 -24.78
C GLY A 251 -10.35 2.74 -25.71
N VAL A 252 -10.27 1.45 -26.00
CA VAL A 252 -9.23 0.85 -26.86
C VAL A 252 -9.84 0.07 -28.03
N ARG A 253 -9.03 -0.22 -29.04
CA ARG A 253 -9.39 -1.04 -30.21
C ARG A 253 -8.36 -2.13 -30.46
N PRO A 254 -8.77 -3.36 -30.79
CA PRO A 254 -7.84 -4.44 -31.13
C PRO A 254 -6.84 -4.03 -32.23
N ARG A 255 -5.56 -4.38 -32.06
CA ARG A 255 -4.55 -4.25 -33.12
C ARG A 255 -4.63 -5.47 -34.05
N ASP A 256 -5.67 -5.50 -34.88
CA ASP A 256 -6.01 -6.61 -35.78
C ASP A 256 -5.56 -6.41 -37.24
N GLN A 257 -4.82 -5.32 -37.53
CA GLN A 257 -4.43 -4.94 -38.88
C GLN A 257 -3.62 -6.04 -39.61
N LEU A 258 -2.65 -6.67 -38.93
CA LEU A 258 -1.88 -7.79 -39.50
C LEU A 258 -2.79 -8.94 -39.98
N ALA A 259 -3.85 -9.23 -39.22
CA ALA A 259 -4.80 -10.28 -39.57
C ALA A 259 -5.67 -9.86 -40.77
N ARG A 260 -6.14 -8.61 -40.82
CA ARG A 260 -6.88 -8.07 -41.97
C ARG A 260 -6.06 -8.16 -43.25
N ASP A 261 -4.81 -7.72 -43.19
CA ASP A 261 -3.93 -7.62 -44.36
C ASP A 261 -3.51 -9.01 -44.89
N CYS A 262 -3.41 -10.02 -44.02
CA CYS A 262 -3.14 -11.40 -44.43
C CYS A 262 -4.42 -12.26 -44.60
N GLY A 263 -5.60 -11.64 -44.63
CA GLY A 263 -6.86 -12.31 -44.94
C GLY A 263 -7.34 -13.31 -43.87
N LEU A 264 -6.95 -13.12 -42.60
CA LEU A 264 -7.55 -13.83 -41.48
C LEU A 264 -8.90 -13.17 -41.10
N PRO A 265 -9.91 -13.96 -40.68
CA PRO A 265 -11.18 -13.39 -40.24
C PRO A 265 -11.01 -12.48 -39.02
N VAL A 266 -11.72 -11.35 -39.05
CA VAL A 266 -11.75 -10.35 -37.99
C VAL A 266 -13.21 -9.97 -37.74
N GLY A 267 -13.58 -9.77 -36.47
CA GLY A 267 -14.95 -9.41 -36.11
C GLY A 267 -15.39 -8.04 -36.62
N ASP A 268 -16.71 -7.83 -36.71
CA ASP A 268 -17.31 -6.57 -37.18
C ASP A 268 -16.89 -5.35 -36.35
N ARG A 269 -16.65 -5.55 -35.05
CA ARG A 269 -16.15 -4.52 -34.12
C ARG A 269 -14.64 -4.59 -33.88
N GLY A 270 -13.93 -5.38 -34.69
CA GLY A 270 -12.52 -5.70 -34.54
C GLY A 270 -12.24 -6.96 -33.73
N GLY A 271 -10.97 -7.36 -33.74
CA GLY A 271 -10.46 -8.54 -33.04
C GLY A 271 -10.33 -9.76 -33.96
N ILE A 272 -9.18 -10.42 -33.89
CA ILE A 272 -8.81 -11.59 -34.70
C ILE A 272 -9.63 -12.78 -34.23
N VAL A 273 -10.44 -13.37 -35.11
CA VAL A 273 -11.32 -14.48 -34.75
C VAL A 273 -10.48 -15.71 -34.39
N VAL A 274 -10.70 -16.26 -33.19
CA VAL A 274 -10.06 -17.49 -32.73
C VAL A 274 -11.06 -18.52 -32.21
N ASP A 275 -10.69 -19.80 -32.33
CA ASP A 275 -11.39 -20.90 -31.67
C ASP A 275 -11.09 -20.95 -30.15
N THR A 276 -11.68 -21.92 -29.44
CA THR A 276 -11.43 -22.11 -28.00
C THR A 276 -9.97 -22.44 -27.69
N GLY A 277 -9.19 -22.93 -28.65
CA GLY A 277 -7.74 -23.14 -28.52
C GLY A 277 -6.89 -21.90 -28.81
N CYS A 278 -7.51 -20.72 -28.92
CA CYS A 278 -6.88 -19.46 -29.33
C CYS A 278 -6.22 -19.53 -30.72
N ARG A 279 -6.68 -20.43 -31.60
CA ARG A 279 -6.14 -20.62 -32.95
C ARG A 279 -7.04 -19.92 -33.96
N THR A 280 -6.43 -19.30 -34.96
CA THR A 280 -7.15 -18.61 -36.05
C THR A 280 -7.63 -19.61 -37.11
N ALA A 281 -8.25 -19.11 -38.19
CA ALA A 281 -8.58 -19.94 -39.35
C ALA A 281 -7.35 -20.57 -40.04
N ASP A 282 -6.15 -20.03 -39.83
CA ASP A 282 -4.90 -20.68 -40.20
C ASP A 282 -4.38 -21.51 -39.02
N PRO A 283 -4.19 -22.84 -39.17
CA PRO A 283 -3.82 -23.69 -38.05
C PRO A 283 -2.41 -23.44 -37.51
N ARG A 284 -1.60 -22.62 -38.20
CA ARG A 284 -0.26 -22.22 -37.75
C ARG A 284 -0.25 -20.88 -37.04
N ILE A 285 -1.38 -20.16 -37.00
CA ILE A 285 -1.46 -18.82 -36.43
C ILE A 285 -2.44 -18.83 -35.26
N HIS A 286 -1.97 -18.31 -34.12
CA HIS A 286 -2.75 -18.09 -32.92
C HIS A 286 -2.87 -16.59 -32.64
N ALA A 287 -3.90 -16.18 -31.91
CA ALA A 287 -4.03 -14.83 -31.39
C ALA A 287 -4.46 -14.85 -29.92
N ILE A 288 -3.83 -14.02 -29.08
CA ILE A 288 -4.04 -14.01 -27.63
C ILE A 288 -4.09 -12.57 -27.09
N GLY A 289 -4.83 -12.36 -26.00
CA GLY A 289 -4.98 -11.05 -25.37
C GLY A 289 -5.97 -10.14 -26.11
N GLU A 290 -5.82 -8.82 -25.95
CA GLU A 290 -6.80 -7.83 -26.43
C GLU A 290 -6.94 -7.76 -27.96
N CYS A 291 -6.04 -8.37 -28.73
CA CYS A 291 -6.17 -8.44 -30.19
C CYS A 291 -7.10 -9.58 -30.65
N ALA A 292 -7.44 -10.53 -29.77
CA ALA A 292 -8.24 -11.70 -30.11
C ALA A 292 -9.73 -11.48 -29.84
N LEU A 293 -10.57 -11.90 -30.79
CA LEU A 293 -12.00 -12.10 -30.61
C LEU A 293 -12.22 -13.56 -30.22
N ALA A 294 -12.53 -13.79 -28.95
CA ALA A 294 -12.73 -15.12 -28.39
C ALA A 294 -13.99 -15.81 -28.94
N ALA A 295 -14.08 -17.13 -28.73
CA ALA A 295 -15.15 -17.97 -29.24
C ALA A 295 -16.56 -17.60 -28.72
N ASP A 296 -16.64 -16.90 -27.58
CA ASP A 296 -17.88 -16.34 -27.02
C ASP A 296 -18.29 -15.00 -27.64
N GLY A 297 -17.56 -14.54 -28.67
CA GLY A 297 -17.81 -13.30 -29.40
C GLY A 297 -17.31 -12.04 -28.70
N ARG A 298 -16.44 -12.17 -27.70
CA ARG A 298 -15.93 -11.02 -26.93
C ARG A 298 -14.44 -10.75 -27.16
N VAL A 299 -14.10 -9.46 -27.14
CA VAL A 299 -12.73 -8.98 -26.98
C VAL A 299 -12.55 -8.60 -25.51
N TYR A 300 -11.56 -9.18 -24.85
CA TYR A 300 -11.29 -8.94 -23.44
C TYR A 300 -10.25 -7.85 -23.23
N GLY A 301 -10.65 -6.72 -22.64
CA GLY A 301 -9.79 -5.61 -22.23
C GLY A 301 -9.18 -5.76 -20.83
N LEU A 302 -8.92 -6.99 -20.39
CA LEU A 302 -8.45 -7.31 -19.03
C LEU A 302 -7.25 -8.27 -19.10
N VAL A 303 -6.33 -8.15 -18.13
CA VAL A 303 -5.10 -8.95 -18.10
C VAL A 303 -5.36 -10.44 -17.88
N ALA A 304 -6.28 -10.79 -16.96
CA ALA A 304 -6.52 -12.18 -16.58
C ALA A 304 -7.07 -13.06 -17.72
N PRO A 305 -8.09 -12.62 -18.50
CA PRO A 305 -8.48 -13.32 -19.71
C PRO A 305 -7.32 -13.48 -20.71
N GLY A 306 -6.49 -12.44 -20.86
CA GLY A 306 -5.30 -12.50 -21.71
C GLY A 306 -4.28 -13.56 -21.26
N TYR A 307 -4.04 -13.70 -19.96
CA TYR A 307 -3.18 -14.75 -19.40
C TYR A 307 -3.77 -16.15 -19.62
N ALA A 308 -5.08 -16.33 -19.44
CA ALA A 308 -5.74 -17.60 -19.72
C ALA A 308 -5.63 -17.99 -21.21
N MET A 309 -5.77 -17.02 -22.12
CA MET A 309 -5.52 -17.23 -23.55
C MET A 309 -4.06 -17.61 -23.84
N ALA A 310 -3.10 -16.93 -23.21
CA ALA A 310 -1.68 -17.24 -23.35
C ALA A 310 -1.34 -18.67 -22.91
N GLU A 311 -1.85 -19.09 -21.75
CA GLU A 311 -1.68 -20.46 -21.24
C GLU A 311 -2.34 -21.50 -22.15
N THR A 312 -3.53 -21.19 -22.69
CA THR A 312 -4.23 -22.06 -23.64
C THR A 312 -3.44 -22.25 -24.93
N ALA A 313 -2.94 -21.15 -25.52
CA ALA A 313 -2.13 -21.20 -26.73
C ALA A 313 -0.80 -21.95 -26.49
N ALA A 314 -0.15 -21.72 -25.35
CA ALA A 314 1.07 -22.45 -24.97
C ALA A 314 0.80 -23.95 -24.81
N ARG A 315 -0.35 -24.36 -24.23
CA ARG A 315 -0.77 -25.76 -24.14
C ARG A 315 -0.91 -26.41 -25.50
N ARG A 316 -1.65 -25.77 -26.41
CA ARG A 316 -1.85 -26.24 -27.77
C ARG A 316 -0.54 -26.39 -28.56
N LEU A 317 0.36 -25.40 -28.47
CA LEU A 317 1.67 -25.48 -29.12
C LEU A 317 2.62 -26.51 -28.47
N GLY A 318 2.38 -26.85 -27.21
CA GLY A 318 3.01 -27.95 -26.49
C GLY A 318 2.50 -29.35 -26.87
N GLY A 319 1.41 -29.44 -27.65
CA GLY A 319 0.78 -30.71 -28.03
C GLY A 319 -0.26 -31.23 -27.02
N GLU A 320 -0.71 -30.38 -26.10
CA GLU A 320 -1.76 -30.71 -25.12
C GLU A 320 -3.09 -30.07 -25.51
N ASP A 321 -4.18 -30.61 -24.97
CA ASP A 321 -5.51 -29.99 -25.06
C ASP A 321 -5.66 -28.83 -24.08
N GLY A 322 -6.49 -27.86 -24.46
CA GLY A 322 -6.77 -26.67 -23.66
C GLY A 322 -7.78 -25.78 -24.35
N GLU A 323 -8.68 -25.17 -23.57
CA GLU A 323 -9.75 -24.33 -24.08
C GLU A 323 -9.94 -23.07 -23.23
N PHE A 324 -10.13 -21.95 -23.92
CA PHE A 324 -10.62 -20.69 -23.39
C PHE A 324 -12.05 -20.49 -23.90
N THR A 325 -13.02 -20.58 -22.98
CA THR A 325 -14.46 -20.49 -23.29
C THR A 325 -15.09 -19.16 -22.87
N GLY A 326 -14.27 -18.21 -22.40
CA GLY A 326 -14.69 -16.92 -21.88
C GLY A 326 -14.06 -16.64 -20.52
N ALA A 327 -14.31 -15.44 -19.99
CA ALA A 327 -13.79 -15.03 -18.70
C ALA A 327 -14.71 -14.04 -17.98
N ASP A 328 -14.60 -14.04 -16.65
CA ASP A 328 -15.25 -13.07 -15.80
C ASP A 328 -14.71 -11.65 -16.04
N THR A 329 -15.61 -10.68 -16.11
CA THR A 329 -15.32 -9.25 -16.35
C THR A 329 -15.43 -8.40 -15.09
N SER A 330 -15.65 -9.04 -13.93
CA SER A 330 -15.70 -8.37 -12.64
C SER A 330 -14.41 -7.59 -12.37
N THR A 331 -14.56 -6.39 -11.83
CA THR A 331 -13.46 -5.46 -11.56
C THR A 331 -13.55 -4.95 -10.13
N LYS A 332 -12.40 -4.82 -9.45
CA LYS A 332 -12.25 -4.07 -8.19
C LYS A 332 -11.03 -3.17 -8.34
N LEU A 333 -11.23 -1.88 -8.15
CA LEU A 333 -10.24 -0.86 -8.44
C LEU A 333 -10.25 0.18 -7.34
N LYS A 334 -9.09 0.80 -7.14
CA LYS A 334 -8.95 1.97 -6.29
C LYS A 334 -8.64 3.17 -7.18
N LEU A 335 -9.68 3.85 -7.62
CA LEU A 335 -9.57 4.98 -8.54
C LEU A 335 -9.41 6.26 -7.73
N LEU A 336 -8.27 6.94 -7.85
CA LEU A 336 -8.04 8.21 -7.15
C LEU A 336 -8.13 8.11 -5.60
N GLY A 337 -8.01 6.90 -5.04
CA GLY A 337 -8.22 6.64 -3.61
C GLY A 337 -9.64 6.25 -3.23
N VAL A 338 -10.56 6.18 -4.20
CA VAL A 338 -11.95 5.71 -4.04
C VAL A 338 -12.03 4.24 -4.43
N ASP A 339 -12.55 3.39 -3.54
CA ASP A 339 -12.78 1.98 -3.83
C ASP A 339 -14.05 1.82 -4.69
N VAL A 340 -13.92 1.13 -5.82
CA VAL A 340 -15.03 0.80 -6.73
C VAL A 340 -14.92 -0.67 -7.12
N ALA A 341 -16.03 -1.39 -7.08
CA ALA A 341 -16.11 -2.75 -7.58
C ALA A 341 -17.42 -3.02 -8.31
N SER A 342 -17.35 -3.87 -9.33
CA SER A 342 -18.47 -4.39 -10.09
C SER A 342 -18.24 -5.87 -10.34
N PHE A 343 -19.26 -6.70 -10.18
CA PHE A 343 -19.16 -8.14 -10.43
C PHE A 343 -20.46 -8.74 -10.93
N GLY A 344 -20.35 -9.84 -11.67
CA GLY A 344 -21.49 -10.55 -12.25
C GLY A 344 -22.39 -9.65 -13.10
N ASP A 345 -23.70 -9.91 -13.08
CA ASP A 345 -24.74 -9.09 -13.69
C ASP A 345 -25.03 -7.84 -12.83
N ALA A 346 -24.06 -6.95 -12.74
CA ALA A 346 -24.12 -5.74 -11.90
C ALA A 346 -25.30 -4.80 -12.23
N HIS A 347 -25.79 -4.83 -13.48
CA HIS A 347 -26.90 -3.99 -13.94
C HIS A 347 -28.26 -4.68 -13.82
N GLY A 348 -28.33 -5.97 -13.47
CA GLY A 348 -29.60 -6.70 -13.40
C GLY A 348 -30.26 -6.89 -14.76
N THR A 349 -29.47 -7.25 -15.77
CA THR A 349 -29.96 -7.54 -17.12
C THR A 349 -30.71 -8.87 -17.23
N THR A 350 -30.52 -9.77 -16.27
CA THR A 350 -31.24 -11.04 -16.16
C THR A 350 -32.72 -10.80 -15.89
N GLU A 351 -33.58 -11.48 -16.64
CA GLU A 351 -35.03 -11.34 -16.49
C GLU A 351 -35.49 -11.75 -15.07
N GLY A 352 -36.30 -10.90 -14.43
CA GLY A 352 -36.79 -11.13 -13.08
C GLY A 352 -35.78 -10.85 -11.96
N ALA A 353 -34.61 -10.28 -12.26
CA ALA A 353 -33.65 -9.86 -11.25
C ALA A 353 -34.22 -8.77 -10.32
N LEU A 354 -33.84 -8.83 -9.04
CA LEU A 354 -34.22 -7.90 -7.98
C LEU A 354 -32.99 -7.22 -7.39
N ASP A 355 -33.14 -5.97 -6.97
CA ASP A 355 -32.05 -5.19 -6.37
C ASP A 355 -32.20 -5.07 -4.85
N VAL A 356 -31.09 -5.25 -4.12
CA VAL A 356 -30.96 -4.88 -2.71
C VAL A 356 -29.86 -3.84 -2.58
N LEU A 357 -30.15 -2.71 -1.94
CA LEU A 357 -29.26 -1.54 -1.93
C LEU A 357 -29.03 -0.96 -0.53
N TYR A 358 -27.82 -0.45 -0.32
CA TYR A 358 -27.41 0.33 0.85
C TYR A 358 -26.67 1.58 0.37
N ALA A 359 -27.10 2.75 0.84
CA ALA A 359 -26.49 4.01 0.49
C ALA A 359 -26.33 4.91 1.71
N ASP A 360 -25.09 5.31 2.01
CA ASP A 360 -24.75 6.36 2.97
C ASP A 360 -24.11 7.52 2.21
N SER A 361 -24.91 8.54 1.93
CA SER A 361 -24.44 9.72 1.19
C SER A 361 -23.41 10.55 1.95
N ARG A 362 -23.40 10.50 3.29
CA ARG A 362 -22.44 11.23 4.13
C ARG A 362 -21.08 10.55 4.13
N ALA A 363 -21.05 9.22 4.20
CA ALA A 363 -19.81 8.44 4.05
C ALA A 363 -19.37 8.32 2.57
N GLY A 364 -20.28 8.63 1.64
CA GLY A 364 -20.09 8.45 0.20
C GLY A 364 -20.08 6.97 -0.21
N VAL A 365 -20.80 6.12 0.54
CA VAL A 365 -20.86 4.68 0.29
C VAL A 365 -22.15 4.35 -0.47
N TYR A 366 -22.02 3.55 -1.53
CA TYR A 366 -23.13 2.96 -2.26
C TYR A 366 -22.82 1.50 -2.53
N LYS A 367 -23.74 0.61 -2.19
CA LYS A 367 -23.62 -0.83 -2.42
C LYS A 367 -24.95 -1.38 -2.95
N LYS A 368 -24.87 -2.23 -3.97
CA LYS A 368 -26.02 -2.91 -4.58
C LYS A 368 -25.67 -4.37 -4.83
N LEU A 369 -26.60 -5.26 -4.52
CA LEU A 369 -26.61 -6.66 -4.93
C LEU A 369 -27.77 -6.90 -5.89
N VAL A 370 -27.52 -7.71 -6.91
CA VAL A 370 -28.52 -8.15 -7.89
C VAL A 370 -28.82 -9.61 -7.60
N ILE A 371 -30.09 -9.93 -7.31
CA ILE A 371 -30.56 -11.23 -6.85
C ILE A 371 -31.48 -11.84 -7.90
N GLY A 372 -31.27 -13.11 -8.22
CA GLY A 372 -32.11 -13.87 -9.14
C GLY A 372 -33.47 -14.23 -8.54
N PRO A 373 -34.46 -14.61 -9.37
CA PRO A 373 -35.78 -15.05 -8.90
C PRO A 373 -35.73 -16.25 -7.92
N ASP A 374 -34.68 -17.05 -8.00
CA ASP A 374 -34.40 -18.22 -7.17
C ASP A 374 -33.61 -17.90 -5.89
N GLY A 375 -33.28 -16.62 -5.64
CA GLY A 375 -32.50 -16.17 -4.49
C GLY A 375 -30.99 -16.29 -4.66
N SER A 376 -30.49 -16.66 -5.84
CA SER A 376 -29.06 -16.67 -6.16
C SER A 376 -28.52 -15.24 -6.30
N LEU A 377 -27.23 -15.02 -5.99
CA LEU A 377 -26.58 -13.75 -6.28
C LEU A 377 -26.16 -13.74 -7.74
N LEU A 378 -26.62 -12.76 -8.51
CA LEU A 378 -26.26 -12.60 -9.92
C LEU A 378 -25.10 -11.62 -10.12
N GLY A 379 -24.97 -10.62 -9.23
CA GLY A 379 -23.96 -9.58 -9.36
C GLY A 379 -24.07 -8.48 -8.32
N GLY A 380 -23.29 -7.41 -8.49
CA GLY A 380 -23.36 -6.26 -7.61
C GLY A 380 -22.38 -5.13 -7.94
N ILE A 381 -22.62 -3.98 -7.30
CA ILE A 381 -21.88 -2.74 -7.42
C ILE A 381 -21.49 -2.27 -6.02
N LEU A 382 -20.23 -1.91 -5.81
CA LEU A 382 -19.70 -1.36 -4.55
C LEU A 382 -18.92 -0.07 -4.86
N VAL A 383 -19.28 1.04 -4.23
CA VAL A 383 -18.63 2.36 -4.40
C VAL A 383 -18.38 2.97 -3.04
N GLY A 384 -17.17 3.47 -2.82
CA GLY A 384 -16.73 4.10 -1.57
C GLY A 384 -16.32 3.11 -0.48
N ASP A 385 -16.89 1.91 -0.46
CA ASP A 385 -16.48 0.77 0.36
C ASP A 385 -16.68 -0.53 -0.46
N ALA A 386 -15.57 -1.18 -0.80
CA ALA A 386 -15.54 -2.43 -1.54
C ALA A 386 -14.92 -3.60 -0.74
N ASP A 387 -14.93 -3.53 0.59
CA ASP A 387 -14.32 -4.58 1.43
C ASP A 387 -15.03 -5.92 1.26
N SER A 388 -16.37 -5.92 1.14
CA SER A 388 -17.18 -7.13 0.94
C SER A 388 -16.98 -7.79 -0.44
N TYR A 389 -16.26 -7.17 -1.38
CA TYR A 389 -16.07 -7.70 -2.74
C TYR A 389 -15.51 -9.13 -2.75
N ALA A 390 -14.51 -9.41 -1.90
CA ALA A 390 -13.84 -10.71 -1.89
C ALA A 390 -14.77 -11.86 -1.47
N THR A 391 -15.77 -11.56 -0.65
CA THR A 391 -16.81 -12.51 -0.22
C THR A 391 -17.95 -12.59 -1.24
N LEU A 392 -18.38 -11.45 -1.78
CA LEU A 392 -19.55 -11.36 -2.66
C LEU A 392 -19.29 -11.88 -4.08
N ARG A 393 -18.12 -11.56 -4.66
CA ARG A 393 -17.79 -11.93 -6.04
C ARG A 393 -17.89 -13.45 -6.27
N PRO A 394 -17.32 -14.33 -5.43
CA PRO A 394 -17.44 -15.77 -5.65
C PRO A 394 -18.88 -16.29 -5.53
N LEU A 395 -19.71 -15.67 -4.69
CA LEU A 395 -21.12 -16.05 -4.55
C LEU A 395 -21.92 -15.74 -5.83
N ALA A 396 -21.51 -14.71 -6.59
CA ALA A 396 -22.21 -14.28 -7.81
C ALA A 396 -22.08 -15.23 -9.01
N GLY A 397 -21.19 -16.24 -8.91
CA GLY A 397 -21.05 -17.30 -9.91
C GLY A 397 -21.69 -18.62 -9.50
N SER A 398 -22.25 -18.69 -8.29
CA SER A 398 -22.92 -19.90 -7.78
C SER A 398 -24.40 -19.86 -8.13
N SER A 399 -24.93 -20.95 -8.67
CA SER A 399 -26.39 -21.13 -8.82
C SER A 399 -27.09 -21.40 -7.48
N ALA A 400 -26.36 -21.38 -6.36
CA ALA A 400 -26.93 -21.60 -5.03
C ALA A 400 -27.59 -20.31 -4.49
N PRO A 401 -28.71 -20.43 -3.77
CA PRO A 401 -29.28 -19.31 -3.02
C PRO A 401 -28.29 -18.75 -1.99
N LEU A 402 -28.40 -17.45 -1.69
CA LEU A 402 -27.56 -16.83 -0.67
C LEU A 402 -27.76 -17.49 0.71
N PRO A 403 -26.67 -17.73 1.48
CA PRO A 403 -26.74 -18.40 2.78
C PRO A 403 -27.37 -17.54 3.88
N VAL A 404 -27.46 -16.22 3.64
CA VAL A 404 -28.02 -15.21 4.56
C VAL A 404 -28.85 -14.20 3.75
N PRO A 405 -29.78 -13.48 4.40
CA PRO A 405 -30.50 -12.39 3.74
C PRO A 405 -29.54 -11.36 3.11
N PRO A 406 -29.78 -10.90 1.87
CA PRO A 406 -28.86 -10.04 1.13
C PRO A 406 -28.48 -8.73 1.86
N GLU A 407 -29.40 -8.17 2.66
CA GLU A 407 -29.18 -6.95 3.44
C GLU A 407 -28.05 -7.09 4.48
N GLN A 408 -27.84 -8.31 5.02
CA GLN A 408 -26.76 -8.57 5.97
C GLN A 408 -25.37 -8.54 5.31
N LEU A 409 -25.30 -8.79 4.00
CA LEU A 409 -24.07 -8.74 3.23
C LEU A 409 -23.69 -7.30 2.82
N LEU A 410 -24.65 -6.38 2.87
CA LEU A 410 -24.48 -4.97 2.49
C LEU A 410 -24.10 -4.08 3.67
N LEU A 411 -24.70 -4.31 4.84
CA LEU A 411 -24.56 -3.45 6.00
C LEU A 411 -23.15 -3.54 6.63
N PRO A 412 -22.62 -2.44 7.19
CA PRO A 412 -21.39 -2.48 7.99
C PRO A 412 -21.52 -3.44 9.18
N ALA A 413 -20.45 -4.16 9.53
CA ALA A 413 -20.45 -5.19 10.58
C ALA A 413 -20.94 -4.69 11.96
N SER A 414 -20.92 -3.38 12.20
CA SER A 414 -21.43 -2.74 13.41
C SER A 414 -22.97 -2.56 13.47
N ALA A 415 -23.71 -2.95 12.43
CA ALA A 415 -25.15 -2.65 12.29
C ALA A 415 -26.09 -3.88 12.30
N GLY A 416 -25.59 -5.11 12.53
CA GLY A 416 -26.40 -6.33 12.57
C GLY A 416 -26.24 -7.15 13.86
N PRO A 417 -27.26 -7.92 14.30
CA PRO A 417 -27.12 -8.80 15.45
C PRO A 417 -26.25 -10.02 15.08
N ALA A 418 -25.14 -10.21 15.81
CA ALA A 418 -24.39 -11.46 16.00
C ALA A 418 -24.22 -12.43 14.81
N GLY A 419 -24.07 -11.93 13.59
CA GLY A 419 -23.68 -12.71 12.41
C GLY A 419 -22.48 -12.05 11.75
N GLY A 420 -21.28 -12.57 11.99
CA GLY A 420 -20.06 -12.10 11.34
C GLY A 420 -20.11 -12.30 9.82
N PRO A 421 -19.23 -11.63 9.05
CA PRO A 421 -19.16 -11.82 7.60
C PRO A 421 -18.90 -13.29 7.26
N VAL A 422 -19.49 -13.77 6.16
CA VAL A 422 -19.20 -15.10 5.60
C VAL A 422 -17.69 -15.16 5.31
N GLY A 423 -16.96 -15.91 6.14
CA GLY A 423 -15.50 -16.03 6.06
C GLY A 423 -15.07 -16.74 4.77
N ALA A 424 -13.85 -16.45 4.30
CA ALA A 424 -13.31 -17.05 3.08
C ALA A 424 -13.30 -18.60 3.11
N ALA A 425 -13.27 -19.20 4.30
CA ALA A 425 -13.44 -20.63 4.54
C ALA A 425 -14.76 -21.21 4.00
N ALA A 426 -15.85 -20.44 3.94
CA ALA A 426 -17.17 -20.92 3.48
C ALA A 426 -17.35 -20.89 1.95
N LEU A 427 -16.35 -20.40 1.18
CA LEU A 427 -16.41 -20.36 -0.28
C LEU A 427 -16.23 -21.77 -0.90
N PRO A 428 -16.85 -22.06 -2.06
CA PRO A 428 -16.62 -23.32 -2.78
C PRO A 428 -15.22 -23.40 -3.39
N ASP A 429 -14.73 -24.59 -3.73
CA ASP A 429 -13.35 -24.79 -4.23
C ASP A 429 -13.07 -24.14 -5.58
N ASP A 430 -14.08 -24.02 -6.43
CA ASP A 430 -13.99 -23.35 -7.74
C ASP A 430 -14.02 -21.82 -7.63
N ALA A 431 -14.29 -21.26 -6.45
CA ALA A 431 -14.29 -19.83 -6.19
C ALA A 431 -12.95 -19.19 -6.57
N VAL A 432 -12.95 -18.27 -7.55
CA VAL A 432 -11.76 -17.52 -7.93
C VAL A 432 -11.41 -16.49 -6.86
N ILE A 433 -10.28 -16.69 -6.18
CA ILE A 433 -9.76 -15.83 -5.10
C ILE A 433 -8.85 -14.74 -5.69
N CYS A 434 -7.93 -15.10 -6.58
CA CYS A 434 -7.08 -14.14 -7.28
C CYS A 434 -7.53 -14.00 -8.73
N SER A 435 -8.30 -12.95 -9.05
CA SER A 435 -8.75 -12.71 -10.43
C SER A 435 -7.59 -12.48 -11.38
N CYS A 436 -6.55 -11.74 -10.95
CA CYS A 436 -5.42 -11.34 -11.79
C CYS A 436 -4.61 -12.53 -12.35
N HIS A 437 -4.58 -13.66 -11.62
CA HIS A 437 -3.90 -14.90 -12.03
C HIS A 437 -4.86 -16.10 -12.13
N ASN A 438 -6.17 -15.85 -12.11
CA ASN A 438 -7.24 -16.85 -12.12
C ASN A 438 -7.04 -18.02 -11.12
N VAL A 439 -6.60 -17.71 -9.89
CA VAL A 439 -6.33 -18.74 -8.87
C VAL A 439 -7.58 -18.98 -8.03
N SER A 440 -8.07 -20.23 -8.02
CA SER A 440 -9.22 -20.63 -7.21
C SER A 440 -8.85 -20.96 -5.76
N LYS A 441 -9.85 -21.02 -4.88
CA LYS A 441 -9.69 -21.50 -3.51
C LYS A 441 -9.11 -22.92 -3.50
N GLY A 442 -9.60 -23.79 -4.38
CA GLY A 442 -9.13 -25.17 -4.54
C GLY A 442 -7.64 -25.21 -4.91
N THR A 443 -7.17 -24.35 -5.83
CA THR A 443 -5.74 -24.26 -6.15
C THR A 443 -4.90 -23.82 -4.95
N ILE A 444 -5.38 -22.85 -4.17
CA ILE A 444 -4.71 -22.41 -2.94
C ILE A 444 -4.68 -23.54 -1.91
N ARG A 445 -5.80 -24.22 -1.68
CA ARG A 445 -5.89 -25.37 -0.78
C ARG A 445 -4.96 -26.49 -1.21
N THR A 446 -4.97 -26.89 -2.47
CA THR A 446 -4.06 -27.92 -3.01
C THR A 446 -2.60 -27.49 -2.85
N ALA A 447 -2.26 -26.23 -3.10
CA ALA A 447 -0.89 -25.73 -2.87
C ALA A 447 -0.47 -25.84 -1.40
N VAL A 448 -1.40 -25.63 -0.46
CA VAL A 448 -1.17 -25.77 0.98
C VAL A 448 -1.11 -27.25 1.40
N ALA A 449 -2.12 -28.05 1.06
CA ALA A 449 -2.31 -29.42 1.54
C ALA A 449 -1.42 -30.45 0.83
N GLU A 450 -1.22 -30.31 -0.48
CA GLU A 450 -0.45 -31.26 -1.30
C GLU A 450 0.89 -30.67 -1.76
N GLY A 451 0.93 -29.36 -2.00
CA GLY A 451 2.12 -28.65 -2.47
C GLY A 451 3.09 -28.21 -1.36
N GLY A 452 2.79 -28.47 -0.09
CA GLY A 452 3.65 -28.15 1.06
C GLY A 452 3.89 -26.65 1.30
N CYS A 453 3.04 -25.77 0.76
CA CYS A 453 3.20 -24.33 0.91
C CYS A 453 2.74 -23.85 2.30
N ALA A 454 3.66 -23.83 3.26
CA ALA A 454 3.37 -23.50 4.67
C ALA A 454 3.27 -21.99 4.99
N THR A 455 3.37 -21.09 4.00
CA THR A 455 3.29 -19.64 4.22
C THR A 455 2.58 -18.95 3.07
N VAL A 456 2.00 -17.77 3.32
CA VAL A 456 1.43 -16.92 2.26
C VAL A 456 2.47 -16.64 1.18
N ALA A 457 3.72 -16.33 1.54
CA ALA A 457 4.79 -16.09 0.57
C ALA A 457 5.07 -17.31 -0.32
N ALA A 458 5.06 -18.53 0.25
CA ALA A 458 5.21 -19.76 -0.52
C ALA A 458 4.03 -19.99 -1.47
N VAL A 459 2.80 -19.75 -1.00
CA VAL A 459 1.61 -19.83 -1.85
C VAL A 459 1.63 -18.78 -2.96
N LYS A 460 2.02 -17.52 -2.67
CA LYS A 460 2.23 -16.48 -3.69
C LYS A 460 3.27 -16.91 -4.73
N LYS A 461 4.37 -17.53 -4.30
CA LYS A 461 5.43 -18.00 -5.21
C LYS A 461 4.96 -19.14 -6.11
N CYS A 462 4.24 -20.11 -5.54
CA CYS A 462 3.75 -21.31 -6.23
C CYS A 462 2.56 -21.00 -7.16
N THR A 463 1.57 -20.26 -6.66
CA THR A 463 0.30 -20.03 -7.37
C THR A 463 0.23 -18.68 -8.10
N LYS A 464 1.18 -17.78 -7.86
CA LYS A 464 1.13 -16.36 -8.28
C LYS A 464 -0.01 -15.56 -7.67
N ALA A 465 -0.89 -16.13 -6.84
CA ALA A 465 -1.97 -15.38 -6.18
C ALA A 465 -1.41 -14.16 -5.44
N GLY A 466 -2.02 -12.99 -5.62
CA GLY A 466 -1.62 -11.76 -4.94
C GLY A 466 -0.36 -11.07 -5.47
N THR A 467 0.28 -11.56 -6.55
CA THR A 467 1.45 -10.89 -7.15
C THR A 467 1.12 -9.94 -8.31
N GLY A 468 -0.13 -9.93 -8.78
CA GLY A 468 -0.63 -8.98 -9.78
C GLY A 468 -1.14 -7.70 -9.12
N CYS A 469 -2.46 -7.51 -9.13
CA CYS A 469 -3.13 -6.32 -8.60
C CYS A 469 -3.23 -6.21 -7.06
N GLY A 470 -2.79 -7.23 -6.30
CA GLY A 470 -2.83 -7.24 -4.83
C GLY A 470 -4.23 -7.30 -4.16
N SER A 471 -5.33 -7.26 -4.92
CA SER A 471 -6.70 -7.17 -4.38
C SER A 471 -7.13 -8.35 -3.51
N CYS A 472 -6.53 -9.52 -3.72
CA CYS A 472 -6.85 -10.76 -3.02
C CYS A 472 -5.96 -11.03 -1.80
N GLU A 473 -5.02 -10.14 -1.44
CA GLU A 473 -4.01 -10.42 -0.41
C GLU A 473 -4.60 -10.76 0.96
N LYS A 474 -5.63 -10.03 1.39
CA LYS A 474 -6.31 -10.32 2.67
C LYS A 474 -6.99 -11.69 2.64
N ALA A 475 -7.77 -11.97 1.60
CA ALA A 475 -8.47 -13.25 1.44
C ALA A 475 -7.51 -14.44 1.31
N LEU A 476 -6.41 -14.26 0.56
CA LEU A 476 -5.33 -15.24 0.44
C LEU A 476 -4.69 -15.51 1.80
N THR A 477 -4.41 -14.47 2.58
CA THR A 477 -3.81 -14.62 3.91
C THR A 477 -4.72 -15.43 4.82
N THR A 478 -6.01 -15.08 4.89
CA THR A 478 -7.01 -15.81 5.68
C THR A 478 -7.14 -17.28 5.23
N LEU A 479 -7.30 -17.54 3.93
CA LEU A 479 -7.43 -18.92 3.41
C LEU A 479 -6.22 -19.80 3.68
N VAL A 480 -5.00 -19.25 3.50
CA VAL A 480 -3.78 -20.01 3.78
C VAL A 480 -3.68 -20.31 5.27
N THR A 481 -4.04 -19.36 6.14
CA THR A 481 -4.08 -19.59 7.59
C THR A 481 -5.12 -20.65 7.98
N ASP A 482 -6.32 -20.59 7.41
CA ASP A 482 -7.42 -21.52 7.70
C ASP A 482 -7.12 -22.95 7.21
N GLU A 483 -6.57 -23.11 6.00
CA GLU A 483 -6.24 -24.42 5.43
C GLU A 483 -5.04 -25.08 6.12
N LEU A 484 -4.04 -24.28 6.54
CA LEU A 484 -2.96 -24.80 7.37
C LEU A 484 -3.50 -25.31 8.72
N ALA A 485 -4.43 -24.57 9.35
CA ALA A 485 -5.09 -25.03 10.56
C ALA A 485 -5.91 -26.33 10.35
N ALA A 486 -6.59 -26.47 9.20
CA ALA A 486 -7.42 -27.64 8.88
C ALA A 486 -6.62 -28.93 8.58
N THR A 487 -5.42 -28.82 8.02
CA THR A 487 -4.56 -29.99 7.69
C THR A 487 -3.81 -30.57 8.88
N GLY A 488 -4.02 -30.04 10.09
CA GLY A 488 -3.26 -30.44 11.28
C GLY A 488 -1.77 -30.05 11.20
N THR A 489 -1.38 -29.35 10.14
CA THR A 489 -0.07 -28.71 10.03
C THR A 489 -0.17 -27.46 10.89
N GLU A 490 0.28 -27.53 12.14
CA GLU A 490 0.46 -26.32 12.94
C GLU A 490 1.25 -25.34 12.07
N THR A 491 0.60 -24.24 11.66
CA THR A 491 1.33 -23.05 11.19
C THR A 491 2.44 -22.88 12.20
N ALA A 492 3.69 -22.81 11.76
CA ALA A 492 4.78 -22.54 12.67
C ALA A 492 4.41 -21.23 13.39
N ARG A 493 3.88 -21.33 14.61
CA ARG A 493 3.51 -20.21 15.48
C ARG A 493 4.78 -19.54 16.04
N GLY A 494 5.88 -19.69 15.31
CA GLY A 494 7.15 -19.09 15.62
C GLY A 494 7.19 -17.64 15.17
N LEU A 495 7.93 -16.85 15.93
CA LEU A 495 8.19 -15.45 15.64
C LEU A 495 8.83 -15.26 14.25
N CYS A 496 9.70 -16.19 13.83
CA CYS A 496 10.31 -16.24 12.49
C CYS A 496 11.04 -17.58 12.30
N GLU A 497 11.75 -17.77 11.18
CA GLU A 497 12.57 -18.97 10.90
C GLU A 497 13.61 -19.30 12.00
N HIS A 498 14.05 -18.30 12.77
CA HIS A 498 15.03 -18.47 13.85
C HIS A 498 14.42 -18.98 15.16
N PHE A 499 13.13 -18.74 15.41
CA PHE A 499 12.44 -19.08 16.65
C PHE A 499 11.06 -19.64 16.36
N THR A 500 10.85 -20.91 16.72
CA THR A 500 9.54 -21.60 16.61
C THR A 500 8.53 -21.17 17.67
N HIS A 501 8.96 -20.36 18.64
CA HIS A 501 8.15 -19.80 19.72
C HIS A 501 7.54 -18.45 19.32
N THR A 502 6.32 -18.17 19.74
CA THR A 502 5.65 -16.86 19.66
C THR A 502 6.39 -15.81 20.49
N ARG A 503 6.05 -14.53 20.30
CA ARG A 503 6.58 -13.46 21.17
C ARG A 503 6.25 -13.69 22.65
N ALA A 504 5.01 -14.07 22.96
CA ALA A 504 4.57 -14.30 24.34
C ALA A 504 5.31 -15.49 24.98
N GLU A 505 5.51 -16.58 24.24
CA GLU A 505 6.30 -17.72 24.73
C GLU A 505 7.76 -17.35 24.94
N LEU A 506 8.37 -16.57 24.04
CA LEU A 506 9.74 -16.07 24.24
C LEU A 506 9.84 -15.17 25.47
N TYR A 507 8.83 -14.35 25.75
CA TYR A 507 8.76 -13.55 26.97
C TYR A 507 8.81 -14.44 28.21
N GLU A 508 7.96 -15.48 28.27
CA GLU A 508 7.93 -16.42 29.39
C GLU A 508 9.23 -17.21 29.52
N ILE A 509 9.81 -17.68 28.40
CA ILE A 509 11.09 -18.40 28.39
C ILE A 509 12.21 -17.53 28.97
N ILE A 510 12.36 -16.30 28.47
CA ILE A 510 13.38 -15.35 28.92
C ILE A 510 13.22 -15.10 30.42
N ARG A 511 11.99 -14.86 30.87
CA ARG A 511 11.69 -14.61 32.29
C ARG A 511 12.02 -15.81 33.17
N VAL A 512 11.45 -16.98 32.86
CA VAL A 512 11.56 -18.18 33.70
C VAL A 512 13.01 -18.69 33.78
N LYS A 513 13.77 -18.60 32.68
CA LYS A 513 15.17 -19.04 32.63
C LYS A 513 16.19 -17.97 33.02
N GLY A 514 15.74 -16.73 33.29
CA GLY A 514 16.61 -15.58 33.55
C GLY A 514 17.62 -15.37 32.42
N ILE A 515 17.17 -15.37 31.16
CA ILE A 515 18.06 -15.14 30.01
C ILE A 515 18.25 -13.63 29.82
N THR A 516 19.50 -13.16 29.87
CA THR A 516 19.82 -11.73 29.76
C THR A 516 20.46 -11.34 28.42
N THR A 517 20.72 -12.33 27.55
CA THR A 517 21.44 -12.16 26.28
C THR A 517 20.70 -12.90 25.15
N PHE A 518 20.52 -12.24 24.01
CA PHE A 518 20.14 -12.84 22.72
C PHE A 518 21.05 -14.01 22.32
N THR A 519 22.37 -13.94 22.54
CA THR A 519 23.27 -15.06 22.20
C THR A 519 22.88 -16.35 22.93
N ARG A 520 22.63 -16.27 24.24
CA ARG A 520 22.13 -17.40 25.04
C ARG A 520 20.74 -17.85 24.59
N LEU A 521 19.82 -16.91 24.34
CA LEU A 521 18.47 -17.25 23.88
C LEU A 521 18.50 -18.00 22.54
N LEU A 522 19.31 -17.52 21.59
CA LEU A 522 19.45 -18.11 20.27
C LEU A 522 20.09 -19.50 20.35
N ALA A 523 21.10 -19.68 21.22
CA ALA A 523 21.74 -20.97 21.42
C ALA A 523 20.82 -22.01 22.08
N GLU A 524 19.99 -21.60 23.04
CA GLU A 524 19.10 -22.52 23.78
C GLU A 524 17.75 -22.77 23.08
N HIS A 525 17.22 -21.81 22.34
CA HIS A 525 15.82 -21.81 21.87
C HIS A 525 15.63 -21.38 20.41
N GLY A 526 16.70 -21.14 19.67
CA GLY A 526 16.63 -20.72 18.27
C GLY A 526 17.70 -21.34 17.39
N SER A 527 17.90 -20.76 16.21
CA SER A 527 18.92 -21.17 15.26
C SER A 527 19.41 -19.99 14.42
N GLY A 528 20.54 -20.12 13.72
CA GLY A 528 21.06 -19.09 12.82
C GLY A 528 21.71 -17.90 13.53
N GLN A 529 21.53 -16.68 12.98
CA GLN A 529 22.13 -15.43 13.49
C GLN A 529 21.08 -14.36 13.86
N GLY A 530 19.79 -14.69 13.73
CA GLY A 530 18.67 -13.77 13.88
C GLY A 530 18.47 -12.83 12.68
N CYS A 531 17.24 -12.34 12.51
CA CYS A 531 16.85 -11.40 11.45
C CYS A 531 16.22 -10.12 11.99
N ALA A 532 15.81 -9.24 11.07
CA ALA A 532 15.11 -7.98 11.35
C ALA A 532 13.74 -8.15 12.05
N VAL A 533 13.25 -9.38 12.23
CA VAL A 533 12.03 -9.67 13.00
C VAL A 533 12.37 -10.02 14.45
N CYS A 534 13.19 -11.05 14.68
CA CYS A 534 13.44 -11.54 16.04
C CYS A 534 14.37 -10.64 16.85
N LYS A 535 15.38 -10.01 16.24
CA LYS A 535 16.33 -9.14 16.95
C LYS A 535 15.64 -7.99 17.70
N PRO A 536 14.86 -7.10 17.05
CA PRO A 536 14.19 -6.01 17.76
C PRO A 536 13.09 -6.51 18.71
N THR A 537 12.46 -7.65 18.40
CA THR A 537 11.45 -8.24 19.29
C THR A 537 12.08 -8.69 20.61
N VAL A 538 13.21 -9.43 20.55
CA VAL A 538 13.93 -9.88 21.73
C VAL A 538 14.57 -8.70 22.45
N ALA A 539 15.10 -7.71 21.74
CA ALA A 539 15.61 -6.47 22.34
C ALA A 539 14.56 -5.79 23.22
N SER A 540 13.32 -5.67 22.73
CA SER A 540 12.21 -5.10 23.50
C SER A 540 11.87 -5.94 24.74
N ILE A 541 11.94 -7.26 24.66
CA ILE A 541 11.68 -8.15 25.81
C ILE A 541 12.80 -8.01 26.84
N LEU A 542 14.06 -8.06 26.41
CA LEU A 542 15.23 -7.91 27.27
C LEU A 542 15.31 -6.51 27.90
N ALA A 543 14.87 -5.46 27.21
CA ALA A 543 14.76 -4.12 27.79
C ALA A 543 13.70 -4.03 28.89
N THR A 544 12.72 -4.94 28.91
CA THR A 544 11.69 -5.00 29.95
C THR A 544 12.11 -5.89 31.13
N LEU A 545 12.74 -7.04 30.83
CA LEU A 545 13.04 -8.09 31.81
C LEU A 545 14.48 -8.10 32.32
N GLY A 546 15.42 -7.59 31.53
CA GLY A 546 16.86 -7.70 31.78
C GLY A 546 17.38 -6.66 32.77
N ASP A 547 18.65 -6.82 33.13
CA ASP A 547 19.31 -6.02 34.18
C ASP A 547 19.97 -4.74 33.66
N THR A 548 19.90 -4.46 32.35
CA THR A 548 20.63 -3.36 31.72
C THR A 548 19.70 -2.17 31.47
N PRO A 549 19.92 -1.02 32.14
CA PRO A 549 19.06 0.16 31.98
C PRO A 549 19.25 0.86 30.62
N TYR A 550 20.37 0.60 29.93
CA TYR A 550 20.71 1.23 28.66
C TYR A 550 20.68 0.24 27.48
N ILE A 551 19.81 0.51 26.50
CA ILE A 551 19.46 -0.43 25.42
C ILE A 551 20.56 -0.68 24.37
N LEU A 552 21.68 0.06 24.43
CA LEU A 552 22.83 -0.10 23.54
C LEU A 552 24.09 -0.64 24.24
N ASP A 553 23.94 -1.23 25.43
CA ASP A 553 25.03 -1.92 26.12
C ASP A 553 25.18 -3.36 25.63
N GLY A 554 26.44 -3.82 25.56
CA GLY A 554 26.79 -5.18 25.13
C GLY A 554 26.22 -5.54 23.76
N GLU A 555 25.63 -6.73 23.67
CA GLU A 555 25.05 -7.23 22.41
C GLU A 555 23.69 -6.62 22.06
N GLN A 556 23.02 -5.92 22.98
CA GLN A 556 21.72 -5.29 22.73
C GLN A 556 21.79 -4.25 21.61
N ALA A 557 22.91 -3.54 21.48
CA ALA A 557 23.13 -2.55 20.42
C ALA A 557 22.94 -3.13 19.01
N ALA A 558 23.33 -4.38 18.79
CA ALA A 558 23.21 -5.07 17.50
C ALA A 558 21.81 -5.63 17.25
N LEU A 559 20.93 -5.59 18.26
CA LEU A 559 19.55 -6.06 18.16
C LEU A 559 18.57 -4.94 17.80
N GLN A 560 18.95 -3.69 18.09
CA GLN A 560 18.11 -2.52 17.85
C GLN A 560 17.90 -2.27 16.36
N ASP A 561 16.73 -1.73 16.02
CA ASP A 561 16.51 -1.16 14.69
C ASP A 561 17.27 0.15 14.53
N THR A 562 17.31 0.69 13.30
CA THR A 562 18.07 1.92 13.01
C THR A 562 17.71 3.10 13.91
N ASN A 563 16.45 3.22 14.34
CA ASN A 563 16.01 4.37 15.12
C ASN A 563 16.47 4.26 16.58
N ASP A 564 16.28 3.09 17.20
CA ASP A 564 16.79 2.82 18.56
C ASP A 564 18.34 2.79 18.57
N HIS A 565 18.99 2.32 17.50
CA HIS A 565 20.45 2.29 17.40
C HIS A 565 21.10 3.68 17.42
N PHE A 566 20.44 4.68 16.83
CA PHE A 566 20.91 6.08 16.81
C PHE A 566 20.15 6.99 17.79
N LEU A 567 19.26 6.44 18.62
CA LEU A 567 18.44 7.21 19.57
C LEU A 567 17.75 8.42 18.92
N ALA A 568 17.35 8.29 17.65
CA ALA A 568 16.77 9.35 16.82
C ALA A 568 16.00 8.76 15.63
N ASN A 569 14.92 9.41 15.17
CA ASN A 569 14.19 8.90 14.00
C ASN A 569 14.89 9.29 12.70
N LEU A 570 15.22 8.30 11.89
CA LEU A 570 15.69 8.50 10.52
C LEU A 570 14.59 9.11 9.63
N GLN A 571 14.94 10.12 8.85
CA GLN A 571 14.08 10.83 7.90
C GLN A 571 14.34 10.35 6.46
N ARG A 572 13.41 10.64 5.56
CA ARG A 572 13.44 10.16 4.16
C ARG A 572 14.72 10.50 3.40
N ASN A 573 15.37 11.63 3.73
CA ASN A 573 16.61 12.08 3.08
C ASN A 573 17.88 11.67 3.82
N GLY A 574 17.80 10.80 4.84
CA GLY A 574 18.95 10.37 5.64
C GLY A 574 19.27 11.25 6.86
N SER A 575 18.56 12.37 7.06
CA SER A 575 18.67 13.18 8.28
C SER A 575 17.90 12.58 9.46
N TYR A 576 17.99 13.19 10.63
CA TYR A 576 17.38 12.73 11.87
C TYR A 576 16.48 13.79 12.51
N SER A 577 15.51 13.34 13.32
CA SER A 577 14.69 14.22 14.17
C SER A 577 15.19 14.24 15.62
N VAL A 578 15.17 15.40 16.24
CA VAL A 578 15.41 15.61 17.68
C VAL A 578 14.10 16.04 18.34
N VAL A 579 13.64 15.27 19.32
CA VAL A 579 12.36 15.50 20.00
C VAL A 579 12.59 15.44 21.50
N PRO A 580 12.83 16.58 22.17
CA PRO A 580 12.95 16.62 23.63
C PRO A 580 11.60 16.28 24.28
N ARG A 581 11.66 15.72 25.48
CA ARG A 581 10.48 15.46 26.30
C ARG A 581 9.92 16.78 26.85
N VAL A 582 8.60 16.93 26.78
CA VAL A 582 7.87 18.07 27.34
C VAL A 582 6.68 17.49 28.12
N PRO A 583 6.89 17.04 29.38
CA PRO A 583 5.88 16.32 30.15
C PRO A 583 4.57 17.12 30.26
N GLY A 584 3.44 16.50 29.94
CA GLY A 584 2.13 17.16 29.97
C GLY A 584 1.95 18.33 29.00
N GLY A 585 2.93 18.60 28.12
CA GLY A 585 2.97 19.79 27.27
C GLY A 585 3.42 21.07 27.99
N GLU A 586 3.96 20.97 29.20
CA GLU A 586 4.42 22.12 29.99
C GLU A 586 5.90 22.43 29.71
N ILE A 587 6.17 23.67 29.25
CA ILE A 587 7.52 24.14 28.91
C ILE A 587 7.75 25.53 29.50
N THR A 588 8.92 25.74 30.11
CA THR A 588 9.32 27.05 30.64
C THR A 588 9.69 28.00 29.51
N PRO A 589 9.59 29.34 29.72
CA PRO A 589 10.07 30.31 28.74
C PRO A 589 11.55 30.11 28.36
N ASP A 590 12.42 29.83 29.34
CA ASP A 590 13.84 29.60 29.09
C ASP A 590 14.08 28.31 28.28
N GLY A 591 13.36 27.23 28.60
CA GLY A 591 13.43 25.99 27.81
C GLY A 591 12.96 26.20 26.37
N LEU A 592 11.91 26.99 26.16
CA LEU A 592 11.42 27.35 24.83
C LEU A 592 12.46 28.17 24.04
N ILE A 593 13.14 29.11 24.71
CA ILE A 593 14.25 29.88 24.12
C ILE A 593 15.39 28.94 23.71
N VAL A 594 15.82 28.03 24.59
CA VAL A 594 16.89 27.07 24.29
C VAL A 594 16.56 26.22 23.05
N ILE A 595 15.34 25.69 22.94
CA ILE A 595 14.90 24.94 21.74
C ILE A 595 15.00 25.82 20.49
N GLY A 596 14.55 27.08 20.58
CA GLY A 596 14.62 28.03 19.47
C GLY A 596 16.06 28.36 19.04
N GLU A 597 16.97 28.53 20.00
CA GLU A 597 18.39 28.75 19.73
C GLU A 597 19.04 27.54 19.08
N ILE A 598 18.80 26.33 19.60
CA ILE A 598 19.29 25.08 19.01
C ILE A 598 18.80 24.95 17.57
N ALA A 599 17.49 25.11 17.34
CA ALA A 599 16.93 25.00 16.00
C ALA A 599 17.54 26.03 15.03
N ARG A 600 17.75 27.26 15.48
CA ARG A 600 18.41 28.30 14.68
C ARG A 600 19.87 27.95 14.37
N ASP A 601 20.64 27.58 15.39
CA ASP A 601 22.08 27.40 15.27
C ASP A 601 22.45 26.16 14.43
N PHE A 602 21.59 25.13 14.45
CA PHE A 602 21.75 23.91 13.63
C PHE A 602 20.89 23.92 12.35
N GLY A 603 20.13 24.98 12.09
CA GLY A 603 19.30 25.12 10.88
C GLY A 603 18.17 24.10 10.76
N LEU A 604 17.53 23.73 11.88
CA LEU A 604 16.52 22.67 11.95
C LEU A 604 15.10 23.18 11.63
N TYR A 605 14.31 22.36 10.93
CA TYR A 605 12.87 22.59 10.79
C TYR A 605 12.17 22.32 12.13
N THR A 606 11.30 23.22 12.57
CA THR A 606 10.58 23.16 13.85
C THR A 606 9.08 23.01 13.63
N LYS A 607 8.45 22.12 14.41
CA LYS A 607 7.01 21.87 14.33
C LYS A 607 6.39 21.56 15.69
N ILE A 608 5.34 22.32 16.04
CA ILE A 608 4.44 21.96 17.14
C ILE A 608 3.57 20.78 16.70
N THR A 609 3.54 19.72 17.50
CA THR A 609 2.82 18.48 17.19
C THR A 609 1.55 18.31 18.01
N GLY A 610 0.67 17.40 17.58
CA GLY A 610 -0.54 17.04 18.31
C GLY A 610 -0.30 16.36 19.67
N GLY A 611 0.95 16.01 20.00
CA GLY A 611 1.36 15.51 21.31
C GLY A 611 1.85 16.61 22.27
N GLN A 612 1.61 17.89 21.95
CA GLN A 612 2.06 19.05 22.73
C GLN A 612 3.59 19.13 22.88
N ARG A 613 4.31 18.84 21.78
CA ARG A 613 5.77 18.90 21.72
C ARG A 613 6.26 19.76 20.56
N ILE A 614 7.52 20.17 20.64
CA ILE A 614 8.24 20.85 19.56
C ILE A 614 9.24 19.85 18.99
N ASP A 615 8.98 19.40 17.77
CA ASP A 615 9.86 18.49 17.06
C ASP A 615 10.83 19.31 16.18
N MET A 616 12.12 18.96 16.23
CA MET A 616 13.18 19.52 15.38
C MET A 616 13.63 18.48 14.36
N PHE A 617 13.74 18.85 13.08
CA PHE A 617 14.07 17.93 11.98
C PHE A 617 15.24 18.44 11.15
N GLY A 618 16.00 17.51 10.59
CA GLY A 618 17.07 17.82 9.64
C GLY A 618 18.48 17.73 10.22
N ALA A 619 18.64 17.22 11.43
CA ALA A 619 19.95 17.02 12.04
C ALA A 619 20.72 15.91 11.31
N THR A 620 22.02 16.10 11.08
CA THR A 620 22.90 15.00 10.67
C THR A 620 23.27 14.13 11.88
N VAL A 621 23.74 12.90 11.66
CA VAL A 621 24.07 11.97 12.75
C VAL A 621 25.14 12.55 13.70
N ASP A 622 26.11 13.28 13.16
CA ASP A 622 27.18 13.95 13.92
C ASP A 622 26.72 15.19 14.70
N GLN A 623 25.59 15.78 14.30
CA GLN A 623 24.99 16.90 15.03
C GLN A 623 24.16 16.43 16.23
N LEU A 624 23.78 15.15 16.31
CA LEU A 624 22.95 14.66 17.41
C LEU A 624 23.60 14.86 18.79
N PRO A 625 24.87 14.46 19.05
CA PRO A 625 25.49 14.69 20.35
C PRO A 625 25.59 16.15 20.80
N PRO A 626 26.06 17.12 19.98
CA PRO A 626 26.12 18.52 20.42
C PRO A 626 24.73 19.15 20.60
N ILE A 627 23.73 18.75 19.81
CA ILE A 627 22.33 19.18 20.04
C ILE A 627 21.82 18.67 21.39
N TRP A 628 21.95 17.36 21.64
CA TRP A 628 21.46 16.75 22.87
C TRP A 628 22.21 17.24 24.11
N ARG A 629 23.49 17.60 23.99
CA ARG A 629 24.22 18.23 25.11
C ARG A 629 23.55 19.50 25.59
N ARG A 630 23.23 20.42 24.67
CA ARG A 630 22.53 21.67 24.99
C ARG A 630 21.14 21.43 25.56
N LEU A 631 20.43 20.41 25.07
CA LEU A 631 19.12 20.03 25.61
C LEU A 631 19.22 19.50 27.04
N VAL A 632 20.15 18.58 27.30
CA VAL A 632 20.37 17.99 28.63
C VAL A 632 20.86 19.05 29.62
N ASP A 633 21.78 19.94 29.22
CA ASP A 633 22.24 21.07 30.04
C ASP A 633 21.09 22.02 30.42
N ALA A 634 20.06 22.11 29.58
CA ALA A 634 18.84 22.88 29.83
C ALA A 634 17.73 22.08 30.56
N GLY A 635 18.02 20.84 30.98
CA GLY A 635 17.11 19.99 31.76
C GLY A 635 16.12 19.17 30.93
N PHE A 636 16.30 19.06 29.61
CA PHE A 636 15.46 18.20 28.77
C PHE A 636 15.96 16.75 28.76
N GLU A 637 15.01 15.81 28.79
CA GLU A 637 15.26 14.38 28.54
C GLU A 637 14.84 13.99 27.11
N SER A 638 15.24 12.78 26.69
CA SER A 638 14.76 12.16 25.46
C SER A 638 13.24 12.00 25.46
N GLY A 639 12.60 12.49 24.39
CA GLY A 639 11.18 12.22 24.15
C GLY A 639 10.89 10.79 23.70
N HIS A 640 11.92 9.96 23.48
CA HIS A 640 11.84 8.58 22.98
C HIS A 640 10.98 8.44 21.72
N ALA A 641 10.96 9.47 20.88
CA ALA A 641 10.18 9.48 19.65
C ALA A 641 10.65 8.41 18.64
N TYR A 642 11.90 7.96 18.78
CA TYR A 642 12.55 6.92 17.98
C TYR A 642 12.08 5.51 18.34
N GLY A 643 11.92 5.24 19.64
CA GLY A 643 11.58 3.90 20.13
C GLY A 643 10.10 3.52 20.00
N LYS A 644 9.85 2.22 20.19
CA LYS A 644 8.52 1.69 20.56
C LYS A 644 8.33 1.83 22.06
N ALA A 645 8.13 3.08 22.49
CA ALA A 645 7.95 3.44 23.90
C ALA A 645 6.77 4.42 24.08
N LEU A 646 6.53 4.87 25.33
CA LEU A 646 5.61 5.96 25.60
C LEU A 646 6.11 7.26 24.94
N ARG A 647 5.30 7.77 24.00
CA ARG A 647 5.64 8.96 23.21
C ARG A 647 5.08 10.27 23.73
N THR A 648 4.02 10.28 24.52
CA THR A 648 3.42 11.53 25.05
C THR A 648 2.27 11.20 25.99
N VAL A 649 2.08 12.03 27.01
CA VAL A 649 0.83 12.13 27.76
C VAL A 649 0.27 13.55 27.54
N LYS A 650 -0.66 13.68 26.59
CA LYS A 650 -1.30 14.97 26.28
C LYS A 650 -2.18 15.41 27.45
N SER A 651 -2.11 16.67 27.86
CA SER A 651 -2.95 17.21 28.94
C SER A 651 -3.80 18.38 28.45
N CYS A 652 -4.93 18.64 29.12
CA CYS A 652 -5.52 19.98 29.10
C CYS A 652 -5.06 20.76 30.33
N VAL A 653 -5.29 22.08 30.33
CA VAL A 653 -4.84 22.98 31.41
C VAL A 653 -5.53 22.76 32.78
N GLY A 654 -6.44 21.77 32.88
CA GLY A 654 -7.03 21.31 34.13
C GLY A 654 -7.79 22.37 34.93
N GLN A 655 -8.04 22.07 36.21
CA GLN A 655 -8.68 23.00 37.15
C GLN A 655 -7.83 24.25 37.45
N THR A 656 -6.52 24.20 37.16
CA THR A 656 -5.58 25.30 37.40
C THR A 656 -5.94 26.54 36.58
N TRP A 657 -6.41 26.36 35.34
CA TRP A 657 -6.73 27.47 34.44
C TRP A 657 -8.11 27.39 33.79
N CYS A 658 -8.64 26.19 33.54
CA CYS A 658 -9.93 26.03 32.87
C CYS A 658 -11.07 26.16 33.87
N ARG A 659 -12.04 27.06 33.61
CA ARG A 659 -13.25 27.21 34.43
C ARG A 659 -14.11 25.93 34.57
N TYR A 660 -13.90 24.95 33.70
CA TYR A 660 -14.60 23.65 33.72
C TYR A 660 -13.73 22.52 34.24
N GLY A 661 -12.46 22.78 34.55
CA GLY A 661 -11.56 21.77 35.10
C GLY A 661 -12.05 21.31 36.45
N VAL A 662 -12.13 20.00 36.63
CA VAL A 662 -12.61 19.33 37.84
C VAL A 662 -11.43 18.87 38.70
N GLN A 663 -10.34 18.44 38.06
CA GLN A 663 -9.10 18.06 38.73
C GLN A 663 -7.86 18.57 37.97
N ASP A 664 -6.70 18.44 38.61
CA ASP A 664 -5.41 18.81 38.04
C ASP A 664 -4.91 17.74 37.05
N SER A 665 -5.33 17.87 35.79
CA SER A 665 -4.89 16.99 34.72
C SER A 665 -3.43 17.21 34.30
N VAL A 666 -2.87 18.39 34.55
CA VAL A 666 -1.50 18.71 34.13
C VAL A 666 -0.52 17.96 35.03
N ALA A 667 -0.68 18.08 36.36
CA ALA A 667 0.15 17.36 37.31
C ALA A 667 0.10 15.84 37.07
N LEU A 668 -1.11 15.27 36.92
CA LEU A 668 -1.25 13.84 36.63
C LEU A 668 -0.62 13.44 35.28
N ALA A 669 -0.75 14.25 34.23
CA ALA A 669 -0.11 13.96 32.95
C ALA A 669 1.42 13.96 33.05
N ILE A 670 2.01 14.93 33.78
CA ILE A 670 3.45 14.99 34.05
C ILE A 670 3.89 13.73 34.80
N ASP A 671 3.17 13.38 35.86
CA ASP A 671 3.49 12.21 36.69
C ASP A 671 3.44 10.91 35.89
N LEU A 672 2.42 10.71 35.05
CA LEU A 672 2.33 9.52 34.18
C LEU A 672 3.39 9.53 33.08
N GLU A 673 3.67 10.69 32.47
CA GLU A 673 4.70 10.79 31.43
C GLU A 673 6.09 10.50 31.97
N LEU A 674 6.39 11.01 33.17
CA LEU A 674 7.63 10.72 33.85
C LEU A 674 7.66 9.26 34.30
N ARG A 675 6.60 8.72 34.90
CA ARG A 675 6.59 7.32 35.36
C ARG A 675 6.91 6.31 34.27
N TYR A 676 6.37 6.47 33.06
CA TYR A 676 6.49 5.46 31.99
C TYR A 676 7.49 5.85 30.90
N ARG A 677 8.36 6.83 31.15
CA ARG A 677 9.39 7.23 30.18
C ARG A 677 10.40 6.11 29.97
N GLY A 678 10.77 5.87 28.71
CA GLY A 678 11.72 4.80 28.35
C GLY A 678 11.12 3.40 28.28
N LEU A 679 9.90 3.17 28.78
CA LEU A 679 9.25 1.85 28.77
C LEU A 679 9.12 1.28 27.36
N ARG A 680 9.92 0.26 27.03
CA ARG A 680 9.84 -0.43 25.73
C ARG A 680 8.64 -1.36 25.69
N ALA A 681 7.92 -1.33 24.57
CA ALA A 681 6.66 -2.03 24.40
C ALA A 681 6.56 -2.63 22.98
N PRO A 682 5.67 -3.62 22.75
CA PRO A 682 5.45 -4.21 21.43
C PRO A 682 5.21 -3.18 20.33
N HIS A 683 4.60 -2.04 20.68
CA HIS A 683 4.44 -0.90 19.80
C HIS A 683 4.54 0.44 20.58
N LYS A 684 4.67 1.57 19.86
CA LYS A 684 4.62 2.92 20.47
C LYS A 684 3.28 3.16 21.17
N LEU A 685 3.33 3.80 22.33
CA LEU A 685 2.19 4.13 23.18
C LEU A 685 1.96 5.64 23.21
N LYS A 686 0.70 6.06 23.28
CA LYS A 686 0.26 7.44 23.51
C LYS A 686 -0.78 7.43 24.62
N SER A 687 -0.77 8.47 25.44
CA SER A 687 -1.79 8.70 26.47
C SER A 687 -2.26 10.15 26.49
N ALA A 688 -3.33 10.40 27.22
CA ALA A 688 -3.76 11.74 27.56
C ALA A 688 -4.58 11.78 28.85
N VAL A 689 -4.54 12.93 29.54
CA VAL A 689 -5.29 13.21 30.76
C VAL A 689 -6.15 14.45 30.55
N SER A 690 -7.46 14.29 30.69
CA SER A 690 -8.42 15.39 30.62
C SER A 690 -8.96 15.73 32.01
N GLY A 691 -8.88 17.00 32.39
CA GLY A 691 -9.36 17.49 33.68
C GLY A 691 -10.87 17.57 33.81
N CYS A 692 -11.65 17.21 32.79
CA CYS A 692 -13.12 17.10 32.85
C CYS A 692 -13.66 16.30 31.66
N ALA A 693 -14.96 15.98 31.69
CA ALA A 693 -15.68 15.25 30.64
C ALA A 693 -15.75 15.94 29.26
N ARG A 694 -15.33 17.21 29.14
CA ARG A 694 -15.19 17.89 27.83
C ARG A 694 -14.00 17.40 27.02
N GLU A 695 -13.10 16.64 27.65
CA GLU A 695 -12.13 15.79 26.97
C GLU A 695 -11.17 16.53 26.01
N CYS A 696 -10.77 17.77 26.31
CA CYS A 696 -9.91 18.56 25.43
C CYS A 696 -8.53 17.91 25.13
N ALA A 697 -8.11 16.91 25.91
CA ALA A 697 -6.88 16.16 25.68
C ALA A 697 -7.06 14.96 24.73
N GLU A 698 -8.29 14.65 24.29
CA GLU A 698 -8.60 13.50 23.42
C GLU A 698 -8.21 12.14 24.04
N ALA A 699 -8.40 11.98 25.35
CA ALA A 699 -8.10 10.78 26.14
C ALA A 699 -8.64 9.48 25.55
N GLN A 700 -9.86 9.48 25.00
CA GLN A 700 -10.46 8.27 24.45
C GLN A 700 -9.85 7.85 23.11
N SER A 701 -9.03 8.68 22.47
CA SER A 701 -8.34 8.34 21.21
C SER A 701 -6.95 7.71 21.42
N LYS A 702 -6.55 7.50 22.69
CA LYS A 702 -5.18 7.09 23.07
C LYS A 702 -5.13 5.65 23.53
N ASP A 703 -3.94 5.05 23.52
CA ASP A 703 -3.77 3.64 23.89
C ASP A 703 -4.24 3.39 25.34
N PHE A 704 -4.07 4.38 26.22
CA PHE A 704 -4.81 4.55 27.47
C PHE A 704 -5.06 6.04 27.75
N GLY A 705 -6.21 6.39 28.32
CA GLY A 705 -6.60 7.78 28.58
C GLY A 705 -7.31 7.94 29.91
N VAL A 706 -7.14 9.10 30.53
CA VAL A 706 -7.71 9.41 31.84
C VAL A 706 -8.62 10.62 31.76
N ILE A 707 -9.81 10.54 32.35
CA ILE A 707 -10.77 11.65 32.44
C ILE A 707 -11.16 11.87 33.90
N ALA A 708 -11.01 13.10 34.37
CA ALA A 708 -11.40 13.48 35.73
C ALA A 708 -12.92 13.48 35.92
N THR A 709 -13.35 13.03 37.09
CA THR A 709 -14.70 13.19 37.63
C THR A 709 -14.65 13.98 38.94
N SER A 710 -15.81 14.33 39.50
CA SER A 710 -15.88 14.99 40.82
C SER A 710 -15.47 14.08 41.98
N THR A 711 -15.39 12.77 41.73
CA THR A 711 -15.21 11.72 42.75
C THR A 711 -13.91 10.95 42.59
N GLY A 712 -13.24 11.05 41.44
CA GLY A 712 -11.98 10.37 41.17
C GLY A 712 -11.59 10.47 39.69
N TRP A 713 -11.05 9.39 39.14
CA TRP A 713 -10.59 9.32 37.76
C TRP A 713 -11.19 8.12 37.03
N ASN A 714 -11.59 8.34 35.79
CA ASN A 714 -11.99 7.29 34.87
C ASN A 714 -10.82 6.92 33.97
N LEU A 715 -10.50 5.63 33.89
CA LEU A 715 -9.47 5.08 33.02
C LEU A 715 -10.11 4.41 31.81
N TYR A 716 -9.67 4.81 30.62
CA TYR A 716 -10.05 4.23 29.35
C TYR A 716 -8.86 3.54 28.70
N VAL A 717 -9.05 2.41 28.03
CA VAL A 717 -7.98 1.63 27.39
C VAL A 717 -8.34 1.17 25.97
N GLY A 718 -7.32 0.99 25.14
CA GLY A 718 -7.49 0.44 23.80
C GLY A 718 -7.87 1.44 22.72
N GLY A 719 -7.72 2.75 22.91
CA GLY A 719 -7.99 3.74 21.87
C GLY A 719 -6.89 3.84 20.81
N ASN A 720 -7.23 4.33 19.62
CA ASN A 720 -6.27 4.60 18.55
C ASN A 720 -6.74 5.74 17.64
N GLY A 721 -5.89 6.74 17.39
CA GLY A 721 -6.10 7.79 16.37
C GLY A 721 -5.36 7.54 15.05
N GLY A 722 -5.15 6.27 14.67
CA GLY A 722 -4.36 5.84 13.51
C GLY A 722 -5.18 5.60 12.23
N MET A 723 -4.69 4.69 11.36
CA MET A 723 -5.36 4.32 10.09
C MET A 723 -6.80 3.81 10.29
N THR A 724 -7.03 3.12 11.41
CA THR A 724 -8.34 2.68 11.88
C THR A 724 -8.61 3.39 13.21
N PRO A 725 -9.28 4.55 13.20
CA PRO A 725 -9.58 5.27 14.42
C PRO A 725 -10.58 4.49 15.28
N ARG A 726 -10.32 4.40 16.59
CA ARG A 726 -11.13 3.63 17.55
C ARG A 726 -11.10 4.32 18.92
N HIS A 727 -12.26 4.51 19.53
CA HIS A 727 -12.36 5.02 20.90
C HIS A 727 -12.01 3.94 21.92
N ALA A 728 -11.30 4.33 22.97
CA ALA A 728 -10.95 3.50 24.11
C ALA A 728 -12.19 3.13 24.94
N ASP A 729 -12.20 1.94 25.52
CA ASP A 729 -13.27 1.48 26.40
C ASP A 729 -12.99 1.88 27.84
N LEU A 730 -14.05 2.17 28.60
CA LEU A 730 -13.95 2.43 30.04
C LEU A 730 -13.52 1.15 30.78
N LEU A 731 -12.34 1.16 31.40
CA LEU A 731 -11.82 0.03 32.17
C LEU A 731 -12.30 0.08 33.62
N VAL A 732 -12.09 1.21 34.29
CA VAL A 732 -12.49 1.48 35.69
C VAL A 732 -12.87 2.95 35.85
N GLN A 733 -13.80 3.23 36.76
CA GLN A 733 -14.38 4.56 36.98
C GLN A 733 -14.24 5.03 38.42
N ASP A 734 -14.18 6.35 38.61
CA ASP A 734 -14.22 7.04 39.90
C ASP A 734 -13.18 6.54 40.93
N VAL A 735 -12.00 6.13 40.45
CA VAL A 735 -10.94 5.64 41.34
C VAL A 735 -10.04 6.77 41.83
N ASP A 736 -9.47 6.58 43.02
CA ASP A 736 -8.43 7.44 43.53
C ASP A 736 -7.13 7.31 42.70
N ARG A 737 -6.22 8.26 42.87
CA ARG A 737 -4.98 8.34 42.10
C ARG A 737 -4.06 7.12 42.29
N THR A 738 -4.00 6.55 43.49
CA THR A 738 -3.16 5.38 43.78
C THR A 738 -3.69 4.15 43.05
N THR A 739 -5.01 3.93 43.14
CA THR A 739 -5.68 2.85 42.42
C THR A 739 -5.54 3.01 40.90
N LEU A 740 -5.74 4.23 40.38
CA LEU A 740 -5.56 4.55 38.96
C LEU A 740 -4.18 4.15 38.44
N VAL A 741 -3.12 4.65 39.09
CA VAL A 741 -1.73 4.41 38.67
C VAL A 741 -1.42 2.92 38.70
N ARG A 742 -1.79 2.22 39.77
CA ARG A 742 -1.61 0.76 39.88
C ARG A 742 -2.33 -0.01 38.76
N THR A 743 -3.55 0.40 38.40
CA THR A 743 -4.27 -0.23 37.29
C THR A 743 -3.58 0.02 35.94
N ILE A 744 -3.04 1.22 35.71
CA ILE A 744 -2.27 1.53 34.48
C ILE A 744 -0.98 0.71 34.43
N ASP A 745 -0.26 0.60 35.56
CA ASP A 745 0.97 -0.20 35.67
C ASP A 745 0.73 -1.64 35.22
N ARG A 746 -0.31 -2.28 35.77
CA ARG A 746 -0.70 -3.66 35.43
C ARG A 746 -1.17 -3.80 34.00
N PHE A 747 -1.96 -2.84 33.49
CA PHE A 747 -2.39 -2.82 32.10
C PHE A 747 -1.19 -2.80 31.14
N LEU A 748 -0.22 -1.92 31.37
CA LEU A 748 0.96 -1.79 30.54
C LEU A 748 1.84 -3.04 30.60
N MET A 749 2.10 -3.57 31.80
CA MET A 749 2.93 -4.78 31.95
C MET A 749 2.25 -6.02 31.38
N PHE A 750 0.93 -6.17 31.55
CA PHE A 750 0.18 -7.27 30.96
C PHE A 750 0.14 -7.19 29.43
N TYR A 751 -0.02 -5.99 28.86
CA TYR A 751 0.12 -5.74 27.42
C TYR A 751 1.51 -6.10 26.92
N ILE A 752 2.57 -5.63 27.57
CA ILE A 752 3.96 -5.93 27.17
C ILE A 752 4.25 -7.42 27.23
N ARG A 753 3.68 -8.13 28.20
CA ARG A 753 3.83 -9.58 28.39
C ARG A 753 3.12 -10.41 27.30
N THR A 754 1.92 -10.01 26.89
CA THR A 754 1.01 -10.89 26.11
C THR A 754 0.72 -10.44 24.67
N ALA A 755 0.98 -9.19 24.32
CA ALA A 755 0.75 -8.70 22.97
C ALA A 755 1.78 -9.25 21.97
N ASP A 756 1.36 -9.34 20.71
CA ASP A 756 2.21 -9.77 19.62
C ASP A 756 3.08 -8.62 19.08
N ARG A 757 4.03 -8.94 18.21
CA ARG A 757 4.98 -8.01 17.63
C ARG A 757 4.25 -6.89 16.85
N LEU A 758 4.57 -5.64 17.16
CA LEU A 758 3.97 -4.44 16.55
C LEU A 758 2.44 -4.35 16.69
N GLU A 759 1.85 -5.12 17.61
CA GLU A 759 0.41 -5.07 17.91
C GLU A 759 0.07 -3.84 18.75
N ARG A 760 -0.97 -3.09 18.40
CA ARG A 760 -1.49 -1.96 19.21
C ARG A 760 -2.39 -2.47 20.32
N THR A 761 -2.64 -1.67 21.36
CA THR A 761 -3.51 -2.08 22.48
C THR A 761 -4.94 -2.39 22.05
N ALA A 762 -5.47 -1.70 21.03
CA ALA A 762 -6.82 -1.94 20.49
C ALA A 762 -7.01 -3.38 19.96
N PRO A 763 -6.29 -3.82 18.90
CA PRO A 763 -6.41 -5.19 18.39
C PRO A 763 -5.96 -6.25 19.41
N TRP A 764 -5.03 -5.90 20.30
CA TRP A 764 -4.64 -6.79 21.40
C TRP A 764 -5.81 -7.12 22.33
N ILE A 765 -6.57 -6.11 22.79
CA ILE A 765 -7.76 -6.33 23.63
C ILE A 765 -8.81 -7.13 22.85
N GLU A 766 -9.03 -6.83 21.57
CA GLU A 766 -9.98 -7.56 20.72
C GLU A 766 -9.60 -9.03 20.53
N ARG A 767 -8.29 -9.34 20.53
CA ARG A 767 -7.76 -10.70 20.39
C ARG A 767 -7.83 -11.51 21.69
N LEU A 768 -7.83 -10.87 22.86
CA LEU A 768 -7.94 -11.57 24.14
C LEU A 768 -9.28 -12.34 24.19
N GLU A 769 -9.23 -13.61 24.57
CA GLU A 769 -10.43 -14.39 24.81
C GLU A 769 -11.22 -13.77 25.98
N GLY A 770 -12.45 -13.33 25.73
CA GLY A 770 -13.24 -12.55 26.70
C GLY A 770 -12.92 -11.04 26.72
N GLY A 771 -12.02 -10.58 25.86
CA GLY A 771 -11.75 -9.16 25.59
C GLY A 771 -11.46 -8.32 26.84
N LEU A 772 -12.20 -7.22 26.98
CA LEU A 772 -12.06 -6.29 28.10
C LEU A 772 -12.43 -6.92 29.45
N ASP A 773 -13.38 -7.86 29.49
CA ASP A 773 -13.80 -8.51 30.73
C ASP A 773 -12.73 -9.47 31.24
N HIS A 774 -12.06 -10.18 30.34
CA HIS A 774 -10.88 -10.96 30.71
C HIS A 774 -9.76 -10.06 31.23
N LEU A 775 -9.49 -8.94 30.56
CA LEU A 775 -8.51 -7.96 31.04
C LEU A 775 -8.82 -7.49 32.46
N ARG A 776 -10.08 -7.14 32.76
CA ARG A 776 -10.53 -6.75 34.10
C ARG A 776 -10.28 -7.85 35.14
N ALA A 777 -10.70 -9.08 34.84
CA ALA A 777 -10.51 -10.21 35.73
C ALA A 777 -9.03 -10.41 36.09
N VAL A 778 -8.12 -10.23 35.12
CA VAL A 778 -6.68 -10.39 35.36
C VAL A 778 -6.10 -9.26 36.19
N ILE A 779 -6.34 -7.98 35.83
CA ILE A 779 -5.60 -6.85 36.43
C ILE A 779 -6.29 -6.19 37.64
N LEU A 780 -7.61 -6.38 37.77
CA LEU A 780 -8.40 -5.87 38.91
C LEU A 780 -8.66 -6.96 39.94
N ASP A 781 -9.08 -8.15 39.50
CA ASP A 781 -9.47 -9.25 40.39
C ASP A 781 -8.35 -10.28 40.62
N ASP A 782 -7.19 -10.10 39.97
CA ASP A 782 -6.03 -10.97 40.05
C ASP A 782 -6.34 -12.45 39.76
N SER A 783 -7.19 -12.71 38.76
CA SER A 783 -7.67 -14.06 38.44
C SER A 783 -6.56 -15.05 38.06
N LEU A 784 -5.37 -14.56 37.71
CA LEU A 784 -4.18 -15.37 37.38
C LEU A 784 -3.12 -15.37 38.50
N GLY A 785 -3.29 -14.59 39.57
CA GLY A 785 -2.31 -14.48 40.66
C GLY A 785 -0.98 -13.82 40.26
N ILE A 786 -0.98 -12.95 39.24
CA ILE A 786 0.22 -12.34 38.66
C ILE A 786 0.35 -10.85 38.98
N CYS A 787 -0.64 -10.22 39.61
CA CYS A 787 -0.65 -8.77 39.82
C CYS A 787 0.56 -8.25 40.60
N ALA A 788 0.99 -8.97 41.64
CA ALA A 788 2.17 -8.58 42.43
C ALA A 788 3.46 -8.58 41.57
N GLU A 789 3.58 -9.53 40.63
CA GLU A 789 4.70 -9.61 39.70
C GLU A 789 4.68 -8.45 38.69
N LEU A 790 3.49 -8.12 38.16
CA LEU A 790 3.33 -6.97 37.25
C LEU A 790 3.69 -5.65 37.95
N ASP A 791 3.28 -5.50 39.22
CA ASP A 791 3.60 -4.34 40.05
C ASP A 791 5.12 -4.22 40.27
N GLU A 792 5.81 -5.33 40.55
CA GLU A 792 7.27 -5.38 40.73
C GLU A 792 8.04 -5.04 39.43
N LEU A 793 7.57 -5.54 38.28
CA LEU A 793 8.17 -5.23 36.98
C LEU A 793 8.08 -3.72 36.66
N MET A 794 6.93 -3.10 36.93
CA MET A 794 6.80 -1.65 36.73
C MET A 794 7.62 -0.85 37.74
N ALA A 795 7.65 -1.24 39.01
CA ALA A 795 8.48 -0.58 40.01
C ALA A 795 9.97 -0.59 39.61
N ARG A 796 10.48 -1.74 39.17
CA ARG A 796 11.85 -1.88 38.65
C ARG A 796 12.14 -0.95 37.48
N HIS A 797 11.22 -0.83 36.53
CA HIS A 797 11.39 0.09 35.40
C HIS A 797 11.50 1.55 35.87
N VAL A 798 10.62 1.96 36.79
CA VAL A 798 10.60 3.31 37.35
C VAL A 798 11.88 3.61 38.12
N ASP A 799 12.34 2.66 38.94
CA ASP A 799 13.50 2.82 39.82
C ASP A 799 14.84 2.80 39.06
N THR A 800 14.91 2.12 37.91
CA THR A 800 16.15 1.95 37.13
C THR A 800 16.22 2.84 35.88
N TYR A 801 15.21 3.66 35.61
CA TYR A 801 15.20 4.52 34.43
C TYR A 801 16.41 5.47 34.41
N GLN A 802 17.07 5.53 33.25
CA GLN A 802 18.13 6.47 32.93
C GLN A 802 17.85 7.10 31.57
N ASP A 803 18.08 8.41 31.43
CA ASP A 803 17.97 9.06 30.13
C ASP A 803 19.09 8.57 29.18
N GLU A 804 18.67 8.00 28.05
CA GLU A 804 19.56 7.37 27.09
C GLU A 804 20.53 8.39 26.45
N TRP A 805 20.11 9.65 26.27
CA TRP A 805 21.00 10.67 25.71
C TRP A 805 22.00 11.17 26.74
N ALA A 806 21.59 11.48 27.97
CA ALA A 806 22.53 11.81 29.05
C ALA A 806 23.57 10.69 29.23
N ALA A 807 23.12 9.43 29.31
CA ALA A 807 24.00 8.26 29.42
C ALA A 807 24.96 8.10 28.22
N THR A 808 24.54 8.50 27.02
CA THR A 808 25.38 8.49 25.81
C THR A 808 26.43 9.61 25.86
N LEU A 809 26.05 10.80 26.34
CA LEU A 809 26.91 11.98 26.37
C LEU A 809 28.05 11.87 27.39
N ASP A 810 27.84 11.07 28.45
CA ASP A 810 28.79 10.82 29.54
C ASP A 810 29.81 9.70 29.23
N ASP A 811 29.64 8.96 28.13
CA ASP A 811 30.50 7.84 27.74
C ASP A 811 31.18 8.08 26.38
N PRO A 812 32.51 8.28 26.34
CA PRO A 812 33.26 8.47 25.10
C PRO A 812 33.14 7.32 24.08
N GLU A 813 32.96 6.07 24.52
CA GLU A 813 32.78 4.93 23.62
C GLU A 813 31.40 4.96 22.97
N ARG A 814 30.35 5.32 23.71
CA ARG A 814 29.00 5.47 23.17
C ARG A 814 28.92 6.60 22.13
N LEU A 815 29.67 7.69 22.35
CA LEU A 815 29.75 8.82 21.42
C LEU A 815 30.35 8.46 20.05
N ARG A 816 31.26 7.48 19.97
CA ARG A 816 31.90 7.09 18.70
C ARG A 816 30.91 6.59 17.64
N ARG A 817 29.71 6.19 18.04
CA ARG A 817 28.64 5.74 17.14
C ARG A 817 28.05 6.85 16.28
N PHE A 818 28.22 8.11 16.68
CA PHE A 818 27.60 9.28 16.04
C PHE A 818 28.53 9.99 15.06
N ALA A 819 29.29 9.24 14.27
CA ALA A 819 30.16 9.80 13.23
C ALA A 819 29.61 9.50 11.83
N SER A 820 29.49 10.53 10.98
CA SER A 820 28.97 10.41 9.60
C SER A 820 29.82 9.52 8.71
N PHE A 821 31.15 9.56 8.89
CA PHE A 821 32.08 8.64 8.25
C PHE A 821 33.18 8.27 9.25
N VAL A 822 33.41 6.96 9.44
CA VAL A 822 34.49 6.45 10.30
C VAL A 822 35.87 6.99 9.88
N ASN A 823 36.05 7.22 8.58
CA ASN A 823 37.31 7.69 7.99
C ASN A 823 37.37 9.21 7.73
N ALA A 824 36.26 9.94 7.93
CA ALA A 824 36.19 11.39 7.70
C ALA A 824 35.20 12.08 8.66
N PRO A 825 35.49 12.11 9.99
CA PRO A 825 34.64 12.77 10.97
C PRO A 825 34.43 14.26 10.62
N GLY A 826 33.19 14.74 10.67
CA GLY A 826 32.83 16.14 10.35
C GLY A 826 32.58 16.45 8.88
N THR A 827 32.64 15.46 7.97
CA THR A 827 32.24 15.64 6.57
C THR A 827 30.72 15.40 6.44
N PRO A 828 29.92 16.39 5.99
CA PRO A 828 28.49 16.22 5.77
C PRO A 828 28.23 15.19 4.67
N ASP A 829 27.20 14.35 4.84
CA ASP A 829 26.76 13.44 3.78
C ASP A 829 26.17 14.26 2.60
N PRO A 830 26.80 14.24 1.41
CA PRO A 830 26.35 15.02 0.26
C PRO A 830 24.98 14.60 -0.29
N ALA A 831 24.46 13.44 0.16
CA ALA A 831 23.10 12.98 -0.16
C ALA A 831 22.01 13.67 0.67
N VAL A 832 22.35 14.22 1.84
CA VAL A 832 21.41 14.93 2.72
C VAL A 832 21.33 16.40 2.30
N ARG A 833 20.33 16.73 1.48
CA ARG A 833 20.14 18.09 0.95
C ARG A 833 18.82 18.71 1.41
N PHE A 834 18.86 20.03 1.63
CA PHE A 834 17.73 20.84 2.04
C PHE A 834 17.57 22.08 1.16
N VAL A 835 16.34 22.56 1.03
CA VAL A 835 16.01 23.83 0.37
C VAL A 835 15.08 24.65 1.25
N PRO A 836 15.13 25.99 1.19
CA PRO A 836 14.27 26.86 1.99
C PRO A 836 12.82 26.80 1.49
N GLU A 837 11.86 26.66 2.41
CA GLU A 837 10.43 26.72 2.15
C GLU A 837 9.71 27.25 3.41
N ARG A 838 8.79 28.22 3.25
CA ARG A 838 8.01 28.80 4.36
C ARG A 838 8.86 29.31 5.54
N ALA A 839 9.97 29.98 5.22
CA ALA A 839 10.95 30.48 6.19
C ALA A 839 11.62 29.40 7.07
N GLN A 840 11.54 28.13 6.68
CA GLN A 840 12.26 27.01 7.29
C GLN A 840 12.94 26.17 6.20
N ILE A 841 13.60 25.07 6.58
CA ILE A 841 14.16 24.10 5.62
C ILE A 841 13.17 22.98 5.30
N ARG A 842 13.29 22.37 4.11
CA ARG A 842 12.69 21.07 3.77
C ARG A 842 13.68 20.19 3.01
N PRO A 843 13.54 18.85 3.03
CA PRO A 843 14.31 17.98 2.15
C PRO A 843 14.15 18.36 0.67
N SER A 844 15.26 18.31 -0.08
CA SER A 844 15.23 18.54 -1.53
C SER A 844 14.42 17.46 -2.25
N ARG A 845 13.69 17.85 -3.29
CA ARG A 845 12.93 16.97 -4.19
C ARG A 845 13.62 16.93 -5.56
N PRO A 846 13.44 15.87 -6.36
CA PRO A 846 13.91 15.84 -7.74
C PRO A 846 13.36 17.04 -8.53
N GLY A 847 14.25 17.89 -9.06
CA GLY A 847 13.90 19.12 -9.79
C GLY A 847 14.08 20.41 -9.01
N ASP A 848 14.38 20.36 -7.71
CA ASP A 848 14.83 21.56 -6.99
C ASP A 848 16.20 22.00 -7.55
N VAL A 849 16.29 23.24 -8.03
CA VAL A 849 17.57 23.87 -8.39
C VAL A 849 18.42 23.98 -7.13
N ASP A 850 19.72 23.70 -7.23
CA ASP A 850 20.67 23.85 -6.13
C ASP A 850 20.63 25.30 -5.60
N GLY A 851 19.77 25.54 -4.63
CA GLY A 851 19.80 26.73 -3.81
C GLY A 851 21.10 26.65 -3.05
N THR A 852 22.01 27.57 -3.37
CA THR A 852 23.24 27.84 -2.60
C THR A 852 22.99 27.58 -1.12
N ALA A 853 23.82 26.72 -0.52
CA ALA A 853 23.84 26.46 0.91
C ALA A 853 23.61 27.76 1.70
N PRO A 854 22.85 27.75 2.80
CA PRO A 854 22.51 28.98 3.49
C PRO A 854 23.78 29.68 3.95
N SER A 855 24.17 30.75 3.25
CA SER A 855 24.96 31.80 3.86
C SER A 855 24.12 32.33 5.01
N VAL A 856 24.61 32.15 6.24
CA VAL A 856 24.19 32.80 7.48
C VAL A 856 23.28 34.01 7.21
N PRO A 857 22.01 34.01 7.65
CA PRO A 857 21.18 35.19 7.46
C PRO A 857 21.79 36.33 8.27
N LEU A 858 22.33 37.32 7.56
CA LEU A 858 22.68 38.61 8.13
C LEU A 858 21.44 39.15 8.84
N ILE A 859 21.58 39.32 10.15
CA ILE A 859 20.63 39.98 11.04
C ILE A 859 20.33 41.37 10.45
N ALA A 860 19.15 41.55 9.88
CA ALA A 860 18.56 42.87 9.68
C ALA A 860 17.65 43.15 10.89
N GLY A 861 18.09 44.06 11.76
CA GLY A 861 17.36 44.49 12.95
C GLY A 861 16.01 45.18 12.62
N PRO A 862 15.19 45.47 13.64
CA PRO A 862 13.79 45.84 13.48
C PRO A 862 13.67 47.30 13.01
N ALA A 863 13.40 47.51 11.72
CA ALA A 863 12.94 48.81 11.23
C ALA A 863 11.41 48.87 11.28
N LEU A 864 10.86 49.27 12.42
CA LEU A 864 9.48 49.74 12.55
C LEU A 864 9.30 51.00 11.68
N LYS A 865 8.56 50.90 10.58
CA LYS A 865 8.06 52.09 9.87
C LYS A 865 6.92 52.71 10.67
N VAL A 866 7.26 53.70 11.50
CA VAL A 866 6.29 54.66 12.04
C VAL A 866 5.73 55.45 10.85
N ARG A 867 4.42 55.35 10.63
CA ARG A 867 3.67 56.32 9.80
C ARG A 867 3.09 57.37 10.73
N THR A 868 3.51 58.62 10.54
CA THR A 868 2.72 59.85 10.77
C THR A 868 3.52 61.03 10.18
N PRO A 869 2.89 62.13 9.74
CA PRO A 869 1.64 62.71 10.27
C PRO A 869 0.36 62.21 9.63
#